data_AF-A0AA94PKN6-F1
#
_entry.id   AF-A0AA94PKN6-F1
#
_cell.length_a   1.000
_cell.length_b   1.000
_cell.length_c   1.000
_cell.angle_alpha   90.00
_cell.angle_beta   90.00
_cell.angle_gamma   90.00
#
_symmetry.space_group_name_H-M   'P 1'
#
loop_
_entity.id
_entity.type
_entity.pdbx_description
1 polymer ?
#
loop_
_entity_poly.entity_id
_entity_poly.type
_entity_poly.pdbx_seq_one_letter_code
_entity_poly.pdbx_strand_id
1 'polypeptide(L)'
;MAGSNQHYIPQFFQKGFAVAGSDETKIWKITTAKWLPTKPGPIKSTASDDSFYSRTVDDEITNQENEMARIVRELREKPVGTEVDPEVAAGVLAHFSPRTAHIRDVFEWGMREVVTGAERLFSDGEQVKRLAGIDQREPNDAFRTNVMNLLRENEMFASLPLPNFVVERIAFYLAKEQFETNFNNNLPSMKGAISQLLDNAGEAARSGHNKALANLDGPNKRRAFLESLSWKIVAGPPEGTILPDCVALALDHTGTVTSFMLAKFDDCLAVMMPLDKDVLLLGTSEEGGLPSTFDFNKEAARASHSFFLSSTKSDRIEALWPLIGERSTCIVDEAVKSGLERHTTSPLAADSEEDGARVAPGSDIQPATTPSRSYQVSFIGCADETTAKMIARETEQLVKELGRFLPLNRLDGITFAADYPEALQKIDRGKPGLKQPTTIDRDVGIGFGQNVLVVRDEVVMGRIVTDSSIGNAIISKNEQQVLWAIGLMSKLLVNVALTEMIDVALQGLLLQPIPDHENNTFYTTVDGVAEEYISTYMCATLGNSNEKTDDHRQLLTEALIGMRETVLSARHAYRYDGDLDILLEITLSKIRHVLFFAAGLLGHTGGLGVEAVPPRSELEDALVKTGLKLWLPIYKEDLEKFRLRLGRWESFNEFAAFNVHIERLMWQLGMIPWKTDEGMRVEIPIGSDAEVLMADLTASGLKGK
;
A
#
# COMPACT_ATOMS: atom_id res chain seq x y z
N MET A 1 -14.73 1.64 55.02
CA MET A 1 -15.28 2.33 53.85
C MET A 1 -14.08 2.73 53.01
N ALA A 2 -13.97 2.27 51.76
CA ALA A 2 -12.90 2.73 50.87
C ALA A 2 -12.98 4.26 50.78
N GLY A 3 -11.85 4.96 50.92
CA GLY A 3 -11.82 6.41 50.95
C GLY A 3 -12.27 6.96 49.60
N SER A 4 -13.49 7.47 49.51
CA SER A 4 -13.85 8.40 48.43
C SER A 4 -12.90 9.60 48.48
N ASN A 5 -12.53 10.15 47.32
CA ASN A 5 -11.65 11.32 47.15
C ASN A 5 -10.17 11.06 47.49
N GLN A 6 -9.51 10.23 46.68
CA GLN A 6 -8.08 9.91 46.76
C GLN A 6 -7.25 10.95 46.01
N HIS A 7 -6.14 11.38 46.61
CA HIS A 7 -5.26 12.40 46.04
C HIS A 7 -4.09 11.78 45.28
N TYR A 8 -3.94 12.16 44.00
CA TYR A 8 -2.78 11.78 43.19
C TYR A 8 -1.62 12.79 43.30
N ILE A 9 -1.88 13.98 43.88
CA ILE A 9 -0.87 14.83 44.50
C ILE A 9 -1.28 15.03 45.96
N PRO A 10 -0.57 14.49 46.96
CA PRO A 10 -1.02 14.50 48.34
C PRO A 10 -1.27 15.90 48.89
N GLN A 11 -2.31 16.04 49.73
CA GLN A 11 -2.71 17.35 50.26
C GLN A 11 -1.57 18.03 51.04
N PHE A 12 -0.80 17.27 51.83
CA PHE A 12 0.32 17.83 52.60
C PHE A 12 1.40 18.43 51.70
N PHE A 13 1.57 17.88 50.50
CA PHE A 13 2.49 18.40 49.50
C PHE A 13 1.94 19.69 48.89
N GLN A 14 0.67 19.69 48.47
CA GLN A 14 -0.01 20.88 47.93
C GLN A 14 0.01 22.09 48.90
N LYS A 15 0.06 21.87 50.22
CA LYS A 15 0.12 22.96 51.22
C LYS A 15 1.31 23.91 51.05
N GLY A 16 2.43 23.46 50.48
CA GLY A 16 3.57 24.34 50.16
C GLY A 16 3.24 25.41 49.12
N PHE A 17 2.16 25.22 48.36
CA PHE A 17 1.68 26.10 47.30
C PHE A 17 0.34 26.76 47.65
N ALA A 18 -0.08 26.71 48.92
CA ALA A 18 -1.33 27.33 49.35
C ALA A 18 -1.23 28.87 49.34
N VAL A 19 -2.37 29.53 49.14
CA VAL A 19 -2.51 30.97 49.29
C VAL A 19 -2.28 31.35 50.76
N ALA A 20 -1.34 32.28 50.99
CA ALA A 20 -0.99 32.73 52.34
C ALA A 20 -2.20 33.31 53.08
N GLY A 21 -2.38 32.93 54.36
CA GLY A 21 -3.40 33.52 55.24
C GLY A 21 -4.85 33.06 55.03
N SER A 22 -5.10 31.96 54.29
CA SER A 22 -6.47 31.44 54.13
C SER A 22 -6.83 30.42 55.21
N ASP A 23 -7.97 30.61 55.89
CA ASP A 23 -8.48 29.70 56.95
C ASP A 23 -8.81 28.27 56.46
N GLU A 24 -9.08 28.08 55.16
CA GLU A 24 -9.47 26.79 54.56
C GLU A 24 -8.38 26.14 53.70
N THR A 25 -7.13 26.62 53.76
CA THR A 25 -5.99 26.21 52.90
C THR A 25 -6.36 26.10 51.41
N LYS A 26 -6.46 27.26 50.74
CA LYS A 26 -6.88 27.38 49.33
C LYS A 26 -5.67 27.44 48.38
N ILE A 27 -5.88 27.06 47.12
CA ILE A 27 -4.84 27.04 46.06
C ILE A 27 -5.43 27.43 44.70
N TRP A 28 -4.62 28.03 43.82
CA TRP A 28 -5.02 28.29 42.44
C TRP A 28 -4.72 27.06 41.58
N LYS A 29 -5.74 26.54 40.89
CA LYS A 29 -5.60 25.49 39.87
C LYS A 29 -5.80 26.10 38.50
N ILE A 30 -4.71 26.27 37.75
CA ILE A 30 -4.76 26.81 36.39
C ILE A 30 -4.84 25.63 35.42
N THR A 31 -5.84 25.65 34.53
CA THR A 31 -6.11 24.57 33.57
C THR A 31 -6.01 25.10 32.13
N THR A 32 -6.11 24.20 31.16
CA THR A 32 -6.21 24.53 29.72
C THR A 32 -7.47 25.32 29.34
N ALA A 33 -8.40 25.56 30.27
CA ALA A 33 -9.65 26.24 29.99
C ALA A 33 -9.44 27.75 29.80
N LYS A 34 -10.03 28.31 28.73
CA LYS A 34 -10.01 29.75 28.41
C LYS A 34 -10.55 30.65 29.54
N TRP A 35 -11.35 30.09 30.45
CA TRP A 35 -11.91 30.79 31.61
C TRP A 35 -11.14 30.42 32.87
N LEU A 36 -10.09 31.20 33.16
CA LEU A 36 -9.28 31.02 34.35
C LEU A 36 -10.12 31.19 35.63
N PRO A 37 -9.83 30.43 36.70
CA PRO A 37 -10.60 30.49 37.95
C PRO A 37 -10.59 31.90 38.53
N THR A 38 -11.74 32.41 38.96
CA THR A 38 -11.86 33.74 39.57
C THR A 38 -11.54 33.75 41.07
N LYS A 39 -11.55 32.59 41.72
CA LYS A 39 -11.21 32.41 43.15
C LYS A 39 -10.39 31.12 43.35
N PRO A 40 -9.51 31.06 44.37
CA PRO A 40 -8.76 29.84 44.67
C PRO A 40 -9.69 28.79 45.29
N GLY A 41 -9.49 27.53 44.92
CA GLY A 41 -10.28 26.39 45.40
C GLY A 41 -9.67 25.74 46.65
N PRO A 42 -10.41 24.92 47.39
CA PRO A 42 -9.86 24.23 48.55
C PRO A 42 -8.97 23.05 48.12
N ILE A 43 -7.86 22.83 48.82
CA ILE A 43 -6.92 21.72 48.53
C ILE A 43 -7.62 20.34 48.60
N LYS A 44 -8.63 20.18 49.47
CA LYS A 44 -9.39 18.93 49.64
C LYS A 44 -10.08 18.42 48.38
N SER A 45 -10.30 19.27 47.38
CA SER A 45 -10.92 18.91 46.10
C SER A 45 -9.99 19.20 44.91
N THR A 46 -8.69 19.35 45.17
CA THR A 46 -7.68 19.66 44.17
C THR A 46 -6.73 18.47 44.01
N ALA A 47 -6.40 18.11 42.77
CA ALA A 47 -5.58 16.95 42.42
C ALA A 47 -6.04 15.64 43.10
N SER A 48 -7.35 15.34 42.99
CA SER A 48 -8.03 14.18 43.57
C SER A 48 -9.04 13.57 42.60
N ASP A 49 -9.39 12.30 42.84
CA ASP A 49 -10.41 11.53 42.13
C ASP A 49 -11.07 10.52 43.11
N ASP A 50 -12.36 10.24 42.94
CA ASP A 50 -13.16 9.46 43.88
C ASP A 50 -12.74 7.99 43.97
N SER A 51 -12.01 7.49 42.97
CA SER A 51 -11.45 6.15 42.95
C SER A 51 -10.21 6.13 42.06
N PHE A 52 -9.10 6.72 42.51
CA PHE A 52 -7.86 6.78 41.73
C PHE A 52 -7.01 5.49 41.85
N TYR A 53 -6.91 4.93 43.05
CA TYR A 53 -6.14 3.74 43.41
C TYR A 53 -7.05 2.52 43.66
N SER A 54 -6.47 1.32 43.55
CA SER A 54 -7.11 0.11 44.09
C SER A 54 -7.06 0.11 45.62
N ARG A 55 -7.98 -0.61 46.28
CA ARG A 55 -8.10 -0.61 47.74
C ARG A 55 -6.81 -1.01 48.47
N THR A 56 -6.11 -2.02 47.97
CA THR A 56 -4.86 -2.50 48.58
C THR A 56 -3.73 -1.49 48.46
N VAL A 57 -3.63 -0.82 47.29
CA VAL A 57 -2.62 0.20 47.02
C VAL A 57 -2.87 1.48 47.82
N ASP A 58 -4.14 1.84 48.05
CA ASP A 58 -4.52 3.04 48.83
C ASP A 58 -4.08 2.95 50.31
N ASP A 59 -4.26 1.78 50.93
CA ASP A 59 -3.88 1.53 52.32
C ASP A 59 -2.33 1.56 52.51
N GLU A 60 -1.57 0.99 51.56
CA GLU A 60 -0.10 1.03 51.54
C GLU A 60 0.43 2.46 51.38
N ILE A 61 -0.14 3.19 50.42
CA ILE A 61 0.18 4.59 50.14
C ILE A 61 -0.03 5.46 51.39
N THR A 62 -1.17 5.32 52.06
CA THR A 62 -1.54 6.14 53.22
C THR A 62 -0.52 5.99 54.36
N ASN A 63 0.03 4.79 54.55
CA ASN A 63 1.05 4.56 55.58
C ASN A 63 2.38 5.23 55.25
N GLN A 64 2.81 5.20 53.98
CA GLN A 64 4.04 5.84 53.52
C GLN A 64 3.96 7.38 53.56
N GLU A 65 2.77 7.97 53.38
CA GLU A 65 2.59 9.42 53.32
C GLU A 65 2.97 10.17 54.61
N ASN A 66 2.83 9.54 55.78
CA ASN A 66 3.20 10.17 57.06
C ASN A 66 4.71 10.43 57.15
N GLU A 67 5.52 9.48 56.70
CA GLU A 67 6.97 9.62 56.68
C GLU A 67 7.40 10.66 55.63
N MET A 68 6.82 10.60 54.44
CA MET A 68 7.09 11.55 53.36
C MET A 68 6.70 12.99 53.74
N ALA A 69 5.61 13.18 54.48
CA ALA A 69 5.20 14.50 54.99
C ALA A 69 6.18 15.08 56.01
N ARG A 70 6.93 14.24 56.73
CA ARG A 70 8.02 14.68 57.61
C ARG A 70 9.23 15.10 56.77
N ILE A 71 9.68 14.24 55.85
CA ILE A 71 10.87 14.49 55.00
C ILE A 71 10.69 15.76 54.16
N VAL A 72 9.55 15.93 53.48
CA VAL A 72 9.29 17.12 52.67
C VAL A 72 9.32 18.39 53.50
N ARG A 73 8.83 18.37 54.74
CA ARG A 73 8.86 19.52 55.65
C ARG A 73 10.29 19.88 56.04
N GLU A 74 11.09 18.87 56.39
CA GLU A 74 12.51 19.06 56.70
C GLU A 74 13.27 19.65 55.49
N LEU A 75 12.94 19.23 54.26
CA LEU A 75 13.54 19.79 53.05
C LEU A 75 13.13 21.24 52.79
N ARG A 76 11.87 21.62 53.05
CA ARG A 76 11.38 23.01 52.90
C ARG A 76 12.03 24.00 53.88
N GLU A 77 12.37 23.54 55.08
CA GLU A 77 12.98 24.37 56.13
C GLU A 77 14.49 24.58 55.92
N LYS A 78 15.13 23.83 55.01
CA LYS A 78 16.55 23.99 54.70
C LYS A 78 16.82 25.31 53.96
N PRO A 79 17.91 26.03 54.32
CA PRO A 79 18.32 27.22 53.57
C PRO A 79 18.66 26.92 52.11
N VAL A 80 18.43 27.90 51.23
CA VAL A 80 18.90 27.86 49.84
C VAL A 80 20.42 27.64 49.81
N GLY A 81 20.87 26.75 48.92
CA GLY A 81 22.26 26.33 48.77
C GLY A 81 22.61 25.07 49.60
N THR A 82 21.72 24.60 50.47
CA THR A 82 21.98 23.40 51.28
C THR A 82 22.02 22.14 50.42
N GLU A 83 23.05 21.33 50.60
CA GLU A 83 23.16 20.01 49.99
C GLU A 83 22.18 19.01 50.62
N VAL A 84 21.60 18.17 49.78
CA VAL A 84 20.62 17.16 50.16
C VAL A 84 21.21 15.79 49.88
N ASP A 85 21.01 14.88 50.81
CA ASP A 85 21.40 13.48 50.65
C ASP A 85 20.70 12.89 49.40
N PRO A 86 21.45 12.33 48.44
CA PRO A 86 20.88 11.72 47.24
C PRO A 86 19.85 10.62 47.53
N GLU A 87 20.01 9.83 48.59
CA GLU A 87 19.03 8.80 48.96
C GLU A 87 17.69 9.42 49.39
N VAL A 88 17.75 10.54 50.11
CA VAL A 88 16.56 11.28 50.57
C VAL A 88 15.85 11.92 49.38
N ALA A 89 16.59 12.58 48.49
CA ALA A 89 16.03 13.21 47.29
C ALA A 89 15.44 12.17 46.34
N ALA A 90 16.16 11.08 46.07
CA ALA A 90 15.70 9.98 45.24
C ALA A 90 14.45 9.32 45.82
N GLY A 91 14.40 9.10 47.14
CA GLY A 91 13.23 8.56 47.83
C GLY A 91 11.98 9.42 47.65
N VAL A 92 12.13 10.75 47.78
CA VAL A 92 11.03 11.70 47.57
C VAL A 92 10.53 11.67 46.12
N LEU A 93 11.42 11.79 45.13
CA LEU A 93 11.01 11.77 43.71
C LEU A 93 10.40 10.43 43.30
N ALA A 94 11.01 9.31 43.70
CA ALA A 94 10.51 7.98 43.41
C ALA A 94 9.12 7.74 44.00
N HIS A 95 8.79 8.40 45.12
CA HIS A 95 7.48 8.33 45.73
C HIS A 95 6.42 9.16 44.97
N PHE A 96 6.71 10.42 44.62
CA PHE A 96 5.69 11.31 44.06
C PHE A 96 5.50 11.20 42.55
N SER A 97 6.59 11.09 41.77
CA SER A 97 6.50 11.18 40.30
C SER A 97 5.61 10.09 39.66
N PRO A 98 5.63 8.81 40.10
CA PRO A 98 4.79 7.76 39.51
C PRO A 98 3.30 7.86 39.86
N ARG A 99 2.94 8.58 40.93
CA ARG A 99 1.59 8.60 41.51
C ARG A 99 0.64 9.62 40.89
N THR A 100 1.15 10.41 39.96
CA THR A 100 0.42 11.49 39.30
C THR A 100 -0.61 10.97 38.30
N ALA A 101 -1.72 11.70 38.10
CA ALA A 101 -2.66 11.44 37.01
C ALA A 101 -2.02 11.66 35.64
N HIS A 102 -1.01 12.54 35.56
CA HIS A 102 -0.26 12.85 34.35
C HIS A 102 0.15 11.61 33.54
N ILE A 103 0.74 10.60 34.19
CA ILE A 103 1.20 9.39 33.48
C ILE A 103 0.05 8.55 32.94
N ARG A 104 -1.06 8.49 33.66
CA ARG A 104 -2.27 7.80 33.20
C ARG A 104 -2.86 8.48 31.98
N ASP A 105 -3.00 9.80 32.03
CA ASP A 105 -3.60 10.59 30.95
C ASP A 105 -2.72 10.53 29.69
N VAL A 106 -1.40 10.63 29.83
CA VAL A 106 -0.45 10.49 28.71
C VAL A 106 -0.48 9.09 28.10
N PHE A 107 -0.61 8.02 28.91
CA PHE A 107 -0.74 6.66 28.39
C PHE A 107 -2.09 6.40 27.72
N GLU A 108 -3.20 6.91 28.28
CA GLU A 108 -4.50 6.84 27.64
C GLU A 108 -4.47 7.54 26.27
N TRP A 109 -3.90 8.73 26.22
CA TRP A 109 -3.70 9.48 24.98
C TRP A 109 -2.87 8.67 23.97
N GLY A 110 -1.74 8.09 24.41
CA GLY A 110 -0.88 7.27 23.54
C GLY A 110 -1.60 6.05 22.97
N MET A 111 -2.37 5.36 23.80
CA MET A 111 -3.17 4.20 23.36
C MET A 111 -4.23 4.64 22.35
N ARG A 112 -4.92 5.76 22.58
CA ARG A 112 -5.89 6.33 21.64
C ARG A 112 -5.24 6.65 20.29
N GLU A 113 -4.04 7.23 20.28
CA GLU A 113 -3.33 7.51 19.03
C GLU A 113 -2.87 6.24 18.30
N VAL A 114 -2.39 5.22 19.01
CA VAL A 114 -2.06 3.91 18.39
C VAL A 114 -3.30 3.31 17.73
N VAL A 115 -4.42 3.29 18.44
CA VAL A 115 -5.66 2.69 17.93
C VAL A 115 -6.23 3.53 16.78
N THR A 116 -6.16 4.86 16.85
CA THR A 116 -6.54 5.76 15.75
C THR A 116 -5.62 5.59 14.54
N GLY A 117 -4.32 5.41 14.77
CA GLY A 117 -3.35 5.07 13.72
C GLY A 117 -3.69 3.74 13.05
N ALA A 118 -3.97 2.71 13.84
CA ALA A 118 -4.43 1.41 13.33
C ALA A 118 -5.74 1.53 12.54
N GLU A 119 -6.71 2.34 13.01
CA GLU A 119 -7.94 2.62 12.27
C GLU A 119 -7.67 3.17 10.87
N ARG A 120 -6.73 4.11 10.75
CA ARG A 120 -6.32 4.68 9.46
C ARG A 120 -5.67 3.63 8.56
N LEU A 121 -4.76 2.81 9.10
CA LEU A 121 -4.09 1.73 8.34
C LEU A 121 -5.10 0.70 7.80
N PHE A 122 -6.02 0.26 8.66
CA PHE A 122 -6.92 -0.85 8.36
C PHE A 122 -8.23 -0.43 7.68
N SER A 123 -8.52 0.87 7.59
CA SER A 123 -9.65 1.39 6.82
C SER A 123 -9.29 1.69 5.37
N ASP A 124 -8.01 1.65 5.01
CA ASP A 124 -7.52 1.89 3.64
C ASP A 124 -7.16 0.56 2.97
N GLY A 125 -7.97 0.16 1.98
CA GLY A 125 -7.78 -1.10 1.25
C GLY A 125 -6.40 -1.22 0.61
N GLU A 126 -5.81 -0.13 0.09
CA GLU A 126 -4.49 -0.16 -0.56
C GLU A 126 -3.35 -0.34 0.44
N GLN A 127 -3.50 0.17 1.66
CA GLN A 127 -2.55 -0.09 2.74
C GLN A 127 -2.65 -1.54 3.23
N VAL A 128 -3.87 -2.07 3.35
CA VAL A 128 -4.07 -3.46 3.74
C VAL A 128 -3.55 -4.42 2.66
N LYS A 129 -3.74 -4.14 1.37
CA LYS A 129 -3.12 -4.92 0.27
C LYS A 129 -1.60 -4.99 0.40
N ARG A 130 -0.96 -3.84 0.65
CA ARG A 130 0.49 -3.75 0.83
C ARG A 130 0.96 -4.50 2.07
N LEU A 131 0.27 -4.35 3.19
CA LEU A 131 0.59 -5.07 4.42
C LEU A 131 0.45 -6.59 4.22
N ALA A 132 -0.57 -7.03 3.49
CA ALA A 132 -0.77 -8.43 3.12
C ALA A 132 0.19 -8.92 2.02
N GLY A 133 0.93 -8.02 1.36
CA GLY A 133 1.86 -8.34 0.27
C GLY A 133 1.20 -8.77 -1.04
N ILE A 134 -0.09 -8.47 -1.24
CA ILE A 134 -0.88 -8.90 -2.43
C ILE A 134 -0.96 -7.83 -3.54
N ASP A 135 -0.29 -6.70 -3.33
CA ASP A 135 -0.13 -5.60 -4.31
C ASP A 135 0.85 -5.94 -5.45
N GLN A 136 1.65 -6.98 -5.26
CA GLN A 136 2.62 -7.48 -6.23
C GLN A 136 2.01 -8.49 -7.22
N ARG A 137 2.77 -8.86 -8.25
CA ARG A 137 2.36 -9.89 -9.24
C ARG A 137 2.55 -11.31 -8.73
N GLU A 138 3.53 -11.51 -7.85
CA GLU A 138 3.92 -12.82 -7.33
C GLU A 138 3.98 -12.82 -5.79
N PRO A 139 3.91 -14.00 -5.15
CA PRO A 139 4.07 -14.14 -3.71
C PRO A 139 5.41 -13.57 -3.21
N ASN A 140 5.33 -12.63 -2.28
CA ASN A 140 6.48 -11.99 -1.64
C ASN A 140 6.60 -12.38 -0.15
N ASP A 141 7.64 -11.89 0.52
CA ASP A 141 7.90 -12.25 1.92
C ASP A 141 6.84 -11.70 2.88
N ALA A 142 6.22 -10.56 2.57
CA ALA A 142 5.10 -10.02 3.33
C ALA A 142 3.90 -10.97 3.28
N PHE A 143 3.54 -11.45 2.09
CA PHE A 143 2.47 -12.44 1.92
C PHE A 143 2.79 -13.76 2.63
N ARG A 144 4.03 -14.24 2.52
CA ARG A 144 4.47 -15.47 3.23
C ARG A 144 4.30 -15.33 4.74
N THR A 145 4.77 -14.21 5.28
CA THR A 145 4.78 -13.94 6.71
C THR A 145 3.37 -13.71 7.25
N ASN A 146 2.58 -12.90 6.56
CA ASN A 146 1.32 -12.36 7.08
C ASN A 146 0.09 -13.19 6.68
N VAL A 147 0.18 -14.01 5.64
CA VAL A 147 -0.95 -14.79 5.12
C VAL A 147 -0.63 -16.28 5.08
N MET A 148 0.45 -16.69 4.40
CA MET A 148 0.69 -18.13 4.19
C MET A 148 0.99 -18.90 5.46
N ASN A 149 1.70 -18.31 6.41
CA ASN A 149 1.96 -18.97 7.69
C ASN A 149 0.65 -19.34 8.42
N LEU A 150 -0.36 -18.46 8.36
CA LEU A 150 -1.69 -18.73 8.92
C LEU A 150 -2.44 -19.81 8.13
N LEU A 151 -2.32 -19.81 6.80
CA LEU A 151 -2.98 -20.81 5.95
C LEU A 151 -2.36 -22.21 6.07
N ARG A 152 -1.05 -22.30 6.33
CA ARG A 152 -0.35 -23.58 6.53
C ARG A 152 -0.80 -24.32 7.79
N GLU A 153 -1.36 -23.61 8.77
CA GLU A 153 -1.95 -24.21 9.96
C GLU A 153 -3.31 -24.90 9.67
N ASN A 154 -3.85 -24.75 8.45
CA ASN A 154 -5.11 -25.38 8.04
C ASN A 154 -4.87 -26.74 7.35
N GLU A 155 -5.47 -27.80 7.90
CA GLU A 155 -5.35 -29.19 7.43
C GLU A 155 -5.75 -29.39 5.96
N MET A 156 -6.66 -28.56 5.43
CA MET A 156 -7.08 -28.63 4.03
C MET A 156 -5.94 -28.31 3.06
N PHE A 157 -5.11 -27.30 3.37
CA PHE A 157 -3.99 -26.92 2.50
C PHE A 157 -2.81 -27.88 2.66
N ALA A 158 -2.59 -28.39 3.87
CA ALA A 158 -1.51 -29.33 4.17
C ALA A 158 -1.68 -30.71 3.51
N SER A 159 -2.90 -31.09 3.14
CA SER A 159 -3.22 -32.41 2.56
C SER A 159 -3.31 -32.44 1.03
N LEU A 160 -3.14 -31.30 0.35
CA LEU A 160 -3.16 -31.25 -1.12
C LEU A 160 -1.93 -31.97 -1.69
N PRO A 161 -2.09 -32.83 -2.72
CA PRO A 161 -0.97 -33.51 -3.38
C PRO A 161 -0.23 -32.59 -4.36
N LEU A 162 0.05 -31.35 -3.96
CA LEU A 162 0.70 -30.32 -4.75
C LEU A 162 1.97 -29.83 -4.04
N PRO A 163 3.00 -29.40 -4.79
CA PRO A 163 4.15 -28.75 -4.18
C PRO A 163 3.76 -27.47 -3.42
N ASN A 164 4.43 -27.19 -2.30
CA ASN A 164 4.12 -26.03 -1.44
C ASN A 164 4.12 -24.69 -2.19
N PHE A 165 5.04 -24.49 -3.14
CA PHE A 165 5.11 -23.25 -3.91
C PHE A 165 3.91 -23.09 -4.87
N VAL A 166 3.33 -24.20 -5.36
CA VAL A 166 2.11 -24.18 -6.19
C VAL A 166 0.91 -23.80 -5.32
N VAL A 167 0.80 -24.39 -4.14
CA VAL A 167 -0.26 -24.04 -3.16
C VAL A 167 -0.17 -22.58 -2.75
N GLU A 168 1.03 -22.09 -2.47
CA GLU A 168 1.30 -20.68 -2.14
C GLU A 168 0.85 -19.74 -3.27
N ARG A 169 1.18 -20.06 -4.52
CA ARG A 169 0.80 -19.25 -5.67
C ARG A 169 -0.71 -19.25 -5.91
N ILE A 170 -1.39 -20.38 -5.74
CA ILE A 170 -2.86 -20.45 -5.80
C ILE A 170 -3.48 -19.60 -4.69
N ALA A 171 -3.01 -19.74 -3.45
CA ALA A 171 -3.50 -18.98 -2.31
C ALA A 171 -3.32 -17.47 -2.51
N PHE A 172 -2.17 -17.05 -3.05
CA PHE A 172 -1.88 -15.65 -3.39
C PHE A 172 -2.91 -15.06 -4.37
N TYR A 173 -3.16 -15.76 -5.48
CA TYR A 173 -4.11 -15.30 -6.49
C TYR A 173 -5.55 -15.28 -5.97
N LEU A 174 -5.95 -16.29 -5.19
CA LEU A 174 -7.27 -16.31 -4.56
C LEU A 174 -7.44 -15.16 -3.56
N ALA A 175 -6.41 -14.87 -2.75
CA ALA A 175 -6.42 -13.74 -1.83
C ALA A 175 -6.52 -12.41 -2.59
N LYS A 176 -5.79 -12.25 -3.70
CA LYS A 176 -5.80 -11.05 -4.54
C LYS A 176 -7.17 -10.82 -5.19
N GLU A 177 -7.77 -11.87 -5.78
CA GLU A 177 -9.10 -11.78 -6.42
C GLU A 177 -10.23 -11.50 -5.45
N GLN A 178 -10.19 -12.15 -4.29
CA GLN A 178 -11.25 -11.99 -3.29
C GLN A 178 -11.02 -10.79 -2.38
N PHE A 179 -9.91 -10.06 -2.54
CA PHE A 179 -9.53 -9.00 -1.61
C PHE A 179 -10.64 -7.97 -1.42
N GLU A 180 -11.12 -7.35 -2.50
CA GLU A 180 -12.13 -6.29 -2.40
C GLU A 180 -13.41 -6.79 -1.75
N THR A 181 -13.83 -8.02 -2.08
CA THR A 181 -15.03 -8.63 -1.49
C THR A 181 -14.83 -8.90 0.00
N ASN A 182 -13.70 -9.52 0.37
CA ASN A 182 -13.38 -9.87 1.75
C ASN A 182 -13.14 -8.63 2.60
N PHE A 183 -12.43 -7.63 2.09
CA PHE A 183 -12.15 -6.39 2.78
C PHE A 183 -13.44 -5.65 3.09
N ASN A 184 -14.31 -5.42 2.08
CA ASN A 184 -15.58 -4.72 2.28
C ASN A 184 -16.53 -5.47 3.22
N ASN A 185 -16.56 -6.81 3.17
CA ASN A 185 -17.38 -7.62 4.07
C ASN A 185 -16.88 -7.60 5.52
N ASN A 186 -15.57 -7.53 5.75
CA ASN A 186 -14.98 -7.56 7.09
C ASN A 186 -14.75 -6.17 7.70
N LEU A 187 -14.74 -5.11 6.89
CA LEU A 187 -14.50 -3.73 7.33
C LEU A 187 -15.42 -3.29 8.50
N PRO A 188 -16.74 -3.58 8.51
CA PRO A 188 -17.59 -3.22 9.64
C PRO A 188 -17.17 -3.91 10.95
N SER A 189 -16.83 -5.20 10.89
CA SER A 189 -16.38 -5.97 12.05
C SER A 189 -15.03 -5.48 12.57
N MET A 190 -14.11 -5.15 11.66
CA MET A 190 -12.82 -4.57 12.03
C MET A 190 -12.98 -3.20 12.70
N LYS A 191 -13.83 -2.32 12.14
CA LYS A 191 -14.17 -1.04 12.78
C LYS A 191 -14.78 -1.25 14.17
N GLY A 192 -15.70 -2.20 14.31
CA GLY A 192 -16.29 -2.55 15.60
C GLY A 192 -15.25 -2.99 16.64
N ALA A 193 -14.30 -3.84 16.25
CA ALA A 193 -13.22 -4.28 17.13
C ALA A 193 -12.28 -3.12 17.54
N ILE A 194 -11.94 -2.24 16.60
CA ILE A 194 -11.12 -1.04 16.85
C ILE A 194 -11.85 -0.07 17.80
N SER A 195 -13.15 0.16 17.60
CA SER A 195 -13.96 0.99 18.50
C SER A 195 -14.01 0.42 19.91
N GLN A 196 -14.15 -0.91 20.05
CA GLN A 196 -14.10 -1.55 21.38
C GLN A 196 -12.73 -1.37 22.07
N LEU A 197 -11.62 -1.37 21.31
CA LEU A 197 -10.30 -1.06 21.87
C LEU A 197 -10.18 0.40 22.32
N LEU A 198 -10.76 1.35 21.57
CA LEU A 198 -10.81 2.77 21.96
C LEU A 198 -11.61 2.98 23.24
N ASP A 199 -12.77 2.34 23.37
CA ASP A 199 -13.64 2.48 24.54
C ASP A 199 -12.98 1.92 25.81
N ASN A 200 -12.17 0.87 25.66
CA ASN A 200 -11.46 0.23 26.77
C ASN A 200 -10.09 0.86 27.09
N ALA A 201 -9.61 1.84 26.31
CA ALA A 201 -8.27 2.42 26.46
C ALA A 201 -8.04 3.03 27.84
N GLY A 202 -9.04 3.75 28.38
CA GLY A 202 -8.95 4.37 29.71
C GLY A 202 -8.88 3.34 30.85
N GLU A 203 -9.65 2.25 30.76
CA GLU A 203 -9.60 1.16 31.74
C GLU A 203 -8.26 0.41 31.69
N ALA A 204 -7.74 0.14 30.48
CA ALA A 204 -6.44 -0.49 30.29
C ALA A 204 -5.30 0.37 30.85
N ALA A 205 -5.29 1.68 30.58
CA ALA A 205 -4.31 2.63 31.11
C ALA A 205 -4.34 2.67 32.65
N ARG A 206 -5.55 2.73 33.23
CA ARG A 206 -5.76 2.68 34.68
C ARG A 206 -5.26 1.38 35.32
N SER A 207 -5.59 0.24 34.72
CA SER A 207 -5.18 -1.09 35.21
C SER A 207 -3.65 -1.26 35.14
N GLY A 208 -3.05 -0.90 34.02
CA GLY A 208 -1.59 -0.91 33.84
C GLY A 208 -0.86 0.00 34.83
N HIS A 209 -1.36 1.22 35.04
CA HIS A 209 -0.81 2.15 36.02
C HIS A 209 -0.89 1.60 37.45
N ASN A 210 -2.04 1.08 37.87
CA ASN A 210 -2.20 0.48 39.19
C ASN A 210 -1.24 -0.71 39.42
N LYS A 211 -1.02 -1.54 38.38
CA LYS A 211 -0.07 -2.66 38.45
C LYS A 211 1.38 -2.18 38.54
N ALA A 212 1.73 -1.08 37.86
CA ALA A 212 3.05 -0.46 37.98
C ALA A 212 3.26 0.14 39.38
N LEU A 213 2.24 0.79 39.96
CA LEU A 213 2.27 1.35 41.30
C LEU A 213 2.47 0.26 42.38
N ALA A 214 1.76 -0.87 42.26
CA ALA A 214 1.88 -1.99 43.20
C ALA A 214 3.28 -2.66 43.22
N ASN A 215 4.14 -2.37 42.23
CA ASN A 215 5.50 -2.89 42.13
C ASN A 215 6.57 -1.77 42.26
N LEU A 216 6.21 -0.63 42.86
CA LEU A 216 7.15 0.48 43.07
C LEU A 216 8.26 0.15 44.07
N ASP A 217 7.96 -0.71 45.06
CA ASP A 217 8.89 -1.07 46.12
C ASP A 217 9.88 -2.15 45.64
N GLY A 218 11.03 -1.70 45.14
CA GLY A 218 12.16 -2.54 44.74
C GLY A 218 13.31 -1.76 44.09
N PRO A 219 14.50 -2.37 43.90
CA PRO A 219 15.58 -1.76 43.15
C PRO A 219 15.14 -1.50 41.72
N ASN A 220 15.03 -0.23 41.32
CA ASN A 220 14.72 0.15 39.95
C ASN A 220 15.79 1.12 39.42
N LYS A 221 16.06 1.05 38.10
CA LYS A 221 17.10 1.86 37.45
C LYS A 221 16.91 3.37 37.66
N ARG A 222 15.66 3.83 37.78
CA ARG A 222 15.30 5.23 38.05
C ARG A 222 15.84 5.73 39.39
N ARG A 223 15.67 4.94 40.44
CA ARG A 223 16.14 5.29 41.78
C ARG A 223 17.66 5.35 41.82
N ALA A 224 18.34 4.36 41.23
CA ALA A 224 19.80 4.36 41.13
C ALA A 224 20.33 5.58 40.35
N PHE A 225 19.65 6.00 39.28
CA PHE A 225 19.97 7.23 38.56
C PHE A 225 19.81 8.47 39.46
N LEU A 226 18.67 8.61 40.16
CA LEU A 226 18.45 9.74 41.07
C LEU A 226 19.47 9.81 42.21
N GLU A 227 19.88 8.64 42.74
CA GLU A 227 20.91 8.51 43.77
C GLU A 227 22.33 8.89 43.26
N SER A 228 22.54 8.86 41.94
CA SER A 228 23.81 9.29 41.33
C SER A 228 23.95 10.81 41.15
N LEU A 229 22.85 11.57 41.28
CA LEU A 229 22.85 13.01 41.09
C LEU A 229 23.32 13.76 42.35
N SER A 230 23.88 14.95 42.15
CA SER A 230 24.19 15.89 43.24
C SER A 230 23.00 16.80 43.52
N TRP A 231 22.46 16.76 44.74
CA TRP A 231 21.22 17.44 45.10
C TRP A 231 21.41 18.68 45.97
N LYS A 232 20.70 19.76 45.64
CA LYS A 232 20.72 21.04 46.37
C LYS A 232 19.33 21.67 46.46
N ILE A 233 19.09 22.41 47.54
CA ILE A 233 17.96 23.33 47.65
C ILE A 233 18.31 24.61 46.90
N VAL A 234 17.47 25.01 45.94
CA VAL A 234 17.65 26.25 45.18
C VAL A 234 16.42 27.16 45.32
N ALA A 235 16.63 28.46 45.17
CA ALA A 235 15.54 29.43 45.20
C ALA A 235 14.61 29.25 44.00
N GLY A 236 13.31 29.35 44.24
CA GLY A 236 12.29 29.38 43.20
C GLY A 236 12.17 30.74 42.52
N PRO A 237 11.34 30.85 41.46
CA PRO A 237 11.13 32.11 40.75
C PRO A 237 10.51 33.21 41.64
N PRO A 238 10.85 34.49 41.44
CA PRO A 238 10.37 35.60 42.28
C PRO A 238 8.85 35.76 42.32
N GLU A 239 8.15 35.42 41.23
CA GLU A 239 6.68 35.43 41.14
C GLU A 239 5.99 34.29 41.90
N GLY A 240 6.76 33.36 42.46
CA GLY A 240 6.30 32.14 43.10
C GLY A 240 6.38 30.93 42.16
N THR A 241 6.89 29.83 42.69
CA THR A 241 7.02 28.55 41.99
C THR A 241 5.66 27.90 41.76
N ILE A 242 5.42 27.38 40.55
CA ILE A 242 4.26 26.53 40.26
C ILE A 242 4.55 25.06 40.52
N LEU A 243 3.51 24.31 40.88
CA LEU A 243 3.55 22.85 40.98
C LEU A 243 2.89 22.25 39.72
N PRO A 244 3.66 21.67 38.78
CA PRO A 244 3.10 21.00 37.62
C PRO A 244 2.41 19.69 38.02
N ASP A 245 1.46 19.21 37.21
CA ASP A 245 0.74 17.96 37.48
C ASP A 245 1.61 16.69 37.37
N CYS A 246 2.77 16.77 36.71
CA CYS A 246 3.81 15.73 36.68
C CYS A 246 4.74 15.74 37.90
N VAL A 247 4.64 16.76 38.78
CA VAL A 247 5.41 16.98 40.01
C VAL A 247 6.91 17.17 39.84
N ALA A 248 7.57 16.50 38.89
CA ALA A 248 9.01 16.63 38.65
C ALA A 248 9.34 16.73 37.16
N LEU A 249 10.33 17.55 36.85
CA LEU A 249 10.83 17.80 35.49
C LEU A 249 12.22 17.23 35.33
N ALA A 250 12.55 16.81 34.12
CA ALA A 250 13.90 16.49 33.70
C ALA A 250 14.31 17.39 32.54
N LEU A 251 15.54 17.91 32.61
CA LEU A 251 16.22 18.64 31.55
C LEU A 251 17.29 17.72 30.97
N ASP A 252 17.29 17.53 29.66
CA ASP A 252 18.34 16.78 28.97
C ASP A 252 19.50 17.67 28.49
N HIS A 253 20.58 17.05 27.99
CA HIS A 253 21.74 17.76 27.45
C HIS A 253 21.44 18.58 26.17
N THR A 254 20.30 18.37 25.51
CA THR A 254 19.86 19.16 24.35
C THR A 254 19.15 20.44 24.72
N GLY A 255 18.81 20.61 26.02
CA GLY A 255 18.02 21.73 26.51
C GLY A 255 16.51 21.45 26.56
N THR A 256 16.08 20.23 26.30
CA THR A 256 14.65 19.86 26.27
C THR A 256 14.19 19.49 27.68
N VAL A 257 13.05 20.07 28.10
CA VAL A 257 12.42 19.76 29.39
C VAL A 257 11.18 18.90 29.20
N THR A 258 11.11 17.79 29.94
CA THR A 258 9.99 16.85 29.95
C THR A 258 9.59 16.46 31.38
N SER A 259 8.46 15.77 31.53
CA SER A 259 8.11 15.07 32.76
C SER A 259 9.20 14.03 33.09
N PHE A 260 9.67 14.02 34.33
CA PHE A 260 10.74 13.09 34.76
C PHE A 260 10.40 11.61 34.45
N MET A 261 9.12 11.23 34.55
CA MET A 261 8.69 9.85 34.31
C MET A 261 8.79 9.42 32.84
N LEU A 262 8.81 10.37 31.91
CA LEU A 262 8.95 10.15 30.46
C LEU A 262 10.39 10.38 29.96
N ALA A 263 11.29 10.87 30.81
CA ALA A 263 12.65 11.20 30.44
C ALA A 263 13.54 9.96 30.26
N LYS A 264 14.52 10.06 29.36
CA LYS A 264 15.59 9.07 29.19
C LYS A 264 16.72 9.37 30.16
N PHE A 265 16.95 8.47 31.13
CA PHE A 265 17.89 8.72 32.23
C PHE A 265 19.33 8.98 31.75
N ASP A 266 19.76 8.29 30.69
CA ASP A 266 21.12 8.38 30.17
C ASP A 266 21.42 9.75 29.53
N ASP A 267 20.38 10.54 29.19
CA ASP A 267 20.49 11.86 28.54
C ASP A 267 20.16 13.01 29.50
N CYS A 268 19.83 12.74 30.77
CA CYS A 268 19.40 13.75 31.73
C CYS A 268 20.57 14.55 32.33
N LEU A 269 20.54 15.87 32.10
CA LEU A 269 21.46 16.85 32.71
C LEU A 269 21.02 17.23 34.13
N ALA A 270 19.73 17.46 34.33
CA ALA A 270 19.19 17.90 35.61
C ALA A 270 17.76 17.41 35.87
N VAL A 271 17.42 17.23 37.15
CA VAL A 271 16.07 16.90 37.61
C VAL A 271 15.61 17.93 38.63
N MET A 272 14.39 18.43 38.48
CA MET A 272 13.84 19.52 39.29
C MET A 272 12.48 19.11 39.87
N MET A 273 12.29 19.32 41.17
CA MET A 273 11.01 19.12 41.84
C MET A 273 10.70 20.33 42.73
N PRO A 274 9.59 21.04 42.51
CA PRO A 274 9.23 22.18 43.35
C PRO A 274 8.73 21.68 44.71
N LEU A 275 9.31 22.17 45.79
CA LEU A 275 8.95 21.74 47.14
C LEU A 275 7.85 22.62 47.73
N ASP A 276 7.90 23.93 47.48
CA ASP A 276 6.89 24.92 47.84
C ASP A 276 6.96 26.15 46.92
N LYS A 277 6.27 27.23 47.26
CA LYS A 277 6.25 28.47 46.46
C LYS A 277 7.61 29.18 46.35
N ASP A 278 8.55 28.93 47.25
CA ASP A 278 9.82 29.67 47.36
C ASP A 278 11.05 28.81 47.05
N VAL A 279 10.97 27.47 47.12
CA VAL A 279 12.13 26.57 46.92
C VAL A 279 11.88 25.38 45.99
N LEU A 280 12.95 25.01 45.27
CA LEU A 280 13.05 23.83 44.42
C LEU A 280 14.11 22.87 44.96
N LEU A 281 13.91 21.58 44.74
CA LEU A 281 14.92 20.55 44.85
C LEU A 281 15.54 20.31 43.46
N LEU A 282 16.84 20.54 43.33
CA LEU A 282 17.58 20.42 42.06
C LEU A 282 18.65 19.34 42.19
N GLY A 283 18.61 18.35 41.31
CA GLY A 283 19.64 17.33 41.13
C GLY A 283 20.36 17.53 39.80
N THR A 284 21.69 17.53 39.78
CA THR A 284 22.48 17.68 38.54
C THR A 284 23.52 16.58 38.37
N SER A 285 23.79 16.19 37.12
CA SER A 285 24.84 15.22 36.76
C SER A 285 26.22 15.88 36.58
N GLU A 286 26.27 17.18 36.32
CA GLU A 286 27.50 17.96 36.10
C GLU A 286 27.62 19.17 37.06
N GLU A 287 28.86 19.63 37.29
CA GLU A 287 29.15 20.88 38.01
C GLU A 287 28.84 22.09 37.11
N GLY A 288 27.58 22.49 37.05
CA GLY A 288 27.15 23.63 36.22
C GLY A 288 25.79 24.23 36.55
N GLY A 289 24.93 23.50 37.27
CA GLY A 289 23.58 23.97 37.59
C GLY A 289 22.68 24.09 36.36
N LEU A 290 21.54 24.77 36.52
CA LEU A 290 20.66 25.11 35.39
C LEU A 290 21.23 26.29 34.58
N PRO A 291 20.95 26.37 33.27
CA PRO A 291 21.30 27.53 32.46
C PRO A 291 20.77 28.83 33.08
N SER A 292 21.52 29.93 33.02
CA SER A 292 21.11 31.21 33.62
C SER A 292 19.84 31.81 33.02
N THR A 293 19.46 31.35 31.82
CA THR A 293 18.23 31.76 31.10
C THR A 293 17.05 30.82 31.35
N PHE A 294 17.20 29.80 32.21
CA PHE A 294 16.17 28.79 32.45
C PHE A 294 14.99 29.38 33.22
N ASP A 295 13.78 29.23 32.68
CA ASP A 295 12.53 29.68 33.29
C ASP A 295 11.74 28.46 33.76
N PHE A 296 11.88 28.13 35.05
CA PHE A 296 11.23 26.95 35.63
C PHE A 296 9.72 26.96 35.44
N ASN A 297 9.04 28.08 35.70
CA ASN A 297 7.58 28.14 35.64
C ASN A 297 7.07 27.93 34.21
N LYS A 298 7.76 28.52 33.23
CA LYS A 298 7.43 28.32 31.82
C LYS A 298 7.61 26.86 31.39
N GLU A 299 8.72 26.24 31.75
CA GLU A 299 9.01 24.85 31.40
C GLU A 299 8.09 23.86 32.14
N ALA A 300 7.78 24.13 33.42
CA ALA A 300 6.81 23.38 34.21
C ALA A 300 5.39 23.43 33.61
N ALA A 301 4.96 24.60 33.12
CA ALA A 301 3.68 24.74 32.44
C ALA A 301 3.65 23.93 31.14
N ARG A 302 4.70 24.00 30.31
CA ARG A 302 4.84 23.21 29.07
C ARG A 302 4.80 21.70 29.29
N ALA A 303 5.40 21.24 30.39
CA ALA A 303 5.43 19.84 30.77
C ALA A 303 4.17 19.37 31.51
N SER A 304 3.28 20.27 31.92
CA SER A 304 1.99 19.91 32.54
C SER A 304 1.02 19.41 31.47
N HIS A 305 0.18 18.43 31.80
CA HIS A 305 -0.80 17.86 30.85
C HIS A 305 -2.16 18.56 30.92
N SER A 306 -2.71 18.66 32.13
CA SER A 306 -4.08 19.12 32.39
C SER A 306 -4.11 20.41 33.20
N PHE A 307 -3.19 20.58 34.14
CA PHE A 307 -3.16 21.74 35.03
C PHE A 307 -1.81 21.95 35.71
N PHE A 308 -1.63 23.13 36.31
CA PHE A 308 -0.62 23.36 37.34
C PHE A 308 -1.25 24.09 38.54
N LEU A 309 -0.58 24.02 39.70
CA LEU A 309 -1.03 24.66 40.93
C LEU A 309 -0.11 25.84 41.31
N SER A 310 -0.68 26.88 41.90
CA SER A 310 0.06 28.08 42.31
C SER A 310 -0.48 28.68 43.61
N SER A 311 0.42 29.29 44.39
CA SER A 311 0.09 30.08 45.59
C SER A 311 -0.37 31.50 45.26
N THR A 312 -0.05 31.98 44.07
CA THR A 312 -0.37 33.33 43.60
C THR A 312 -1.10 33.27 42.26
N LYS A 313 -1.85 34.35 41.97
CA LYS A 313 -2.45 34.58 40.66
C LYS A 313 -1.99 35.97 40.19
N SER A 314 -0.86 36.00 39.50
CA SER A 314 -0.27 37.19 38.91
C SER A 314 -0.39 37.10 37.39
N ASP A 315 -0.27 38.24 36.69
CA ASP A 315 -0.33 38.29 35.22
C ASP A 315 0.70 37.34 34.57
N ARG A 316 1.88 37.16 35.20
CA ARG A 316 2.91 36.22 34.73
C ARG A 316 2.46 34.78 34.82
N ILE A 317 1.87 34.36 35.95
CA ILE A 317 1.40 32.99 36.15
C ILE A 317 0.18 32.70 35.26
N GLU A 318 -0.73 33.67 35.14
CA GLU A 318 -1.87 33.55 34.24
C GLU A 318 -1.42 33.37 32.79
N ALA A 319 -0.41 34.11 32.34
CA ALA A 319 0.10 34.00 30.96
C ALA A 319 0.67 32.60 30.60
N LEU A 320 0.86 31.69 31.56
CA LEU A 320 1.37 30.34 31.33
C LEU A 320 0.30 29.33 30.93
N TRP A 321 -0.99 29.62 31.14
CA TRP A 321 -2.07 28.66 30.82
C TRP A 321 -2.05 28.14 29.36
N PRO A 322 -1.71 28.93 28.32
CA PRO A 322 -1.69 28.44 26.94
C PRO A 322 -0.60 27.39 26.68
N LEU A 323 0.39 27.29 27.58
CA LEU A 323 1.51 26.37 27.45
C LEU A 323 1.18 24.96 27.96
N ILE A 324 0.10 24.80 28.74
CA ILE A 324 -0.30 23.50 29.29
C ILE A 324 -0.63 22.55 28.14
N GLY A 325 -0.07 21.34 28.20
CA GLY A 325 -0.26 20.28 27.21
C GLY A 325 0.80 20.26 26.10
N GLU A 326 1.55 21.34 25.88
CA GLU A 326 2.46 21.48 24.72
C GLU A 326 3.50 20.36 24.60
N ARG A 327 4.02 19.82 25.71
CA ARG A 327 5.06 18.76 25.67
C ARG A 327 4.65 17.44 26.32
N SER A 328 3.50 17.41 26.99
CA SER A 328 3.09 16.25 27.78
C SER A 328 2.93 14.97 26.96
N THR A 329 2.51 15.08 25.69
CA THR A 329 2.30 13.94 24.80
C THR A 329 3.42 13.73 23.80
N CYS A 330 4.20 14.78 23.45
CA CYS A 330 5.17 14.78 22.34
C CYS A 330 6.08 13.55 22.23
N ILE A 331 6.63 13.04 23.34
CA ILE A 331 7.48 11.83 23.32
C ILE A 331 6.68 10.59 22.85
N VAL A 332 5.42 10.52 23.27
CA VAL A 332 4.51 9.45 22.89
C VAL A 332 4.03 9.65 21.45
N ASP A 333 3.69 10.87 21.01
CA ASP A 333 3.45 11.18 19.58
C ASP A 333 4.64 10.70 18.73
N GLU A 334 5.85 11.10 19.14
CA GLU A 334 7.20 10.64 18.75
C GLU A 334 7.21 9.14 18.41
N ALA A 335 7.01 8.36 19.47
CA ALA A 335 7.12 6.90 19.43
C ALA A 335 6.00 6.23 18.63
N VAL A 336 4.76 6.73 18.73
CA VAL A 336 3.60 6.20 18.01
C VAL A 336 3.77 6.44 16.52
N LYS A 337 4.14 7.66 16.12
CA LYS A 337 4.39 8.01 14.73
C LYS A 337 5.53 7.16 14.14
N SER A 338 6.66 7.06 14.83
CA SER A 338 7.77 6.20 14.40
C SER A 338 7.39 4.72 14.28
N GLY A 339 6.56 4.21 15.20
CA GLY A 339 6.07 2.84 15.17
C GLY A 339 5.15 2.56 13.99
N LEU A 340 4.22 3.48 13.71
CA LEU A 340 3.30 3.38 12.57
C LEU A 340 4.03 3.57 11.24
N GLU A 341 5.00 4.49 11.17
CA GLU A 341 5.77 4.78 9.96
C GLU A 341 6.58 3.58 9.46
N ARG A 342 7.07 2.71 10.35
CA ARG A 342 7.73 1.45 9.97
C ARG A 342 6.84 0.50 9.18
N HIS A 343 5.53 0.66 9.26
CA HIS A 343 4.54 -0.16 8.56
C HIS A 343 3.90 0.56 7.36
N THR A 344 4.18 1.84 7.16
CA THR A 344 3.65 2.64 6.03
C THR A 344 4.70 3.11 5.05
N THR A 345 5.97 3.21 5.46
CA THR A 345 7.05 3.69 4.59
C THR A 345 7.55 2.59 3.67
N SER A 346 7.48 2.90 2.38
CA SER A 346 7.86 2.05 1.27
C SER A 346 9.37 2.07 1.03
N PRO A 347 10.02 0.94 0.68
CA PRO A 347 11.33 0.95 0.03
C PRO A 347 11.33 1.63 -1.35
N LEU A 348 10.16 1.82 -1.97
CA LEU A 348 10.01 2.48 -3.28
C LEU A 348 9.84 4.00 -3.19
N ALA A 349 9.71 4.59 -1.99
CA ALA A 349 9.53 6.03 -1.83
C ALA A 349 10.85 6.83 -1.83
N ALA A 350 12.01 6.18 -1.83
CA ALA A 350 13.30 6.87 -1.90
C ALA A 350 13.67 7.34 -3.32
N ASP A 351 12.98 6.86 -4.37
CA ASP A 351 13.28 7.19 -5.77
C ASP A 351 12.11 7.89 -6.51
N SER A 352 11.09 8.39 -5.80
CA SER A 352 9.95 9.05 -6.44
C SER A 352 9.41 10.23 -5.66
N GLU A 353 10.25 11.22 -5.40
CA GLU A 353 9.78 12.61 -5.24
C GLU A 353 10.04 13.39 -6.53
N GLU A 354 9.25 13.12 -7.57
CA GLU A 354 8.88 14.14 -8.55
C GLU A 354 7.35 14.11 -8.75
N ASP A 355 6.75 15.19 -8.24
CA ASP A 355 5.44 15.77 -8.49
C ASP A 355 4.41 14.93 -9.28
N GLY A 356 3.44 14.38 -8.55
CA GLY A 356 2.21 13.79 -9.08
C GLY A 356 1.27 14.84 -9.65
N ALA A 357 1.69 15.52 -10.72
CA ALA A 357 0.77 16.26 -11.57
C ALA A 357 -0.06 15.25 -12.37
N ARG A 358 -1.39 15.42 -12.37
CA ARG A 358 -2.31 14.73 -13.27
C ARG A 358 -1.83 14.91 -14.72
N VAL A 359 -1.14 13.91 -15.26
CA VAL A 359 -0.73 13.88 -16.66
C VAL A 359 -1.99 13.69 -17.50
N ALA A 360 -2.45 14.78 -18.10
CA ALA A 360 -3.35 14.71 -19.24
C ALA A 360 -2.69 13.84 -20.33
N PRO A 361 -3.46 13.06 -21.11
CA PRO A 361 -2.88 12.22 -22.14
C PRO A 361 -2.18 13.09 -23.17
N GLY A 362 -0.83 13.12 -23.14
CA GLY A 362 -0.02 13.73 -24.20
C GLY A 362 1.23 14.53 -23.84
N SER A 363 1.71 14.63 -22.59
CA SER A 363 2.81 15.59 -22.29
C SER A 363 4.25 15.05 -22.21
N ASP A 364 4.50 13.74 -22.10
CA ASP A 364 5.88 13.21 -21.95
C ASP A 364 6.34 12.33 -23.12
N ILE A 365 5.99 12.73 -24.34
CA ILE A 365 6.68 12.25 -25.54
C ILE A 365 7.47 13.45 -26.06
N GLN A 366 8.81 13.41 -25.97
CA GLN A 366 9.63 14.35 -26.73
C GLN A 366 9.13 14.33 -28.17
N PRO A 367 8.81 15.48 -28.80
CA PRO A 367 8.22 15.49 -30.12
C PRO A 367 9.11 14.69 -31.07
N ALA A 368 8.60 13.54 -31.51
CA ALA A 368 9.30 12.72 -32.48
C ALA A 368 9.40 13.56 -33.76
N THR A 369 10.63 13.77 -34.21
CA THR A 369 10.90 14.34 -35.53
C THR A 369 10.24 13.44 -36.56
N THR A 370 9.63 14.04 -37.59
CA THR A 370 9.13 13.37 -38.81
C THR A 370 10.04 12.19 -39.20
N PRO A 371 9.50 11.03 -39.64
CA PRO A 371 10.32 9.86 -39.97
C PRO A 371 11.53 10.30 -40.79
N SER A 372 12.73 10.16 -40.20
CA SER A 372 13.96 10.63 -40.84
C SER A 372 14.30 9.81 -42.09
N ARG A 373 13.61 8.67 -42.26
CA ARG A 373 13.80 7.68 -43.30
C ARG A 373 12.54 7.55 -44.16
N SER A 374 12.72 7.48 -45.47
CA SER A 374 11.63 7.20 -46.43
C SER A 374 11.13 5.76 -46.26
N TYR A 375 9.81 5.56 -46.26
CA TYR A 375 9.17 4.25 -46.27
C TYR A 375 8.45 3.99 -47.60
N GLN A 376 8.21 2.72 -47.93
CA GLN A 376 7.55 2.33 -49.19
C GLN A 376 6.05 2.07 -48.99
N VAL A 377 5.21 2.53 -49.92
CA VAL A 377 3.81 2.05 -50.05
C VAL A 377 3.70 1.15 -51.28
N SER A 378 3.21 -0.07 -51.10
CA SER A 378 3.15 -1.12 -52.13
C SER A 378 1.73 -1.65 -52.32
N PHE A 379 1.40 -2.01 -53.57
CA PHE A 379 0.09 -2.55 -53.95
C PHE A 379 0.27 -3.86 -54.71
N ILE A 380 -0.33 -4.95 -54.23
CA ILE A 380 -0.24 -6.28 -54.84
C ILE A 380 -1.61 -6.67 -55.39
N GLY A 381 -1.76 -6.51 -56.71
CA GLY A 381 -2.95 -6.96 -57.46
C GLY A 381 -4.27 -6.27 -57.07
N CYS A 382 -4.23 -5.13 -56.38
CA CYS A 382 -5.41 -4.57 -55.72
C CYS A 382 -5.82 -3.16 -56.14
N ALA A 383 -5.05 -2.46 -56.96
CA ALA A 383 -5.36 -1.09 -57.38
C ALA A 383 -4.72 -0.76 -58.74
N ASP A 384 -5.40 0.06 -59.54
CA ASP A 384 -4.78 0.75 -60.67
C ASP A 384 -3.91 1.92 -60.19
N GLU A 385 -3.15 2.55 -61.08
CA GLU A 385 -2.23 3.63 -60.71
C GLU A 385 -2.94 4.84 -60.06
N THR A 386 -4.14 5.16 -60.52
CA THR A 386 -4.93 6.29 -59.99
C THR A 386 -5.38 6.02 -58.57
N THR A 387 -5.98 4.85 -58.34
CA THR A 387 -6.48 4.41 -57.03
C THR A 387 -5.31 4.23 -56.05
N ALA A 388 -4.21 3.64 -56.50
CA ALA A 388 -3.00 3.48 -55.71
C ALA A 388 -2.44 4.83 -55.23
N LYS A 389 -2.39 5.85 -56.10
CA LYS A 389 -1.95 7.20 -55.74
C LYS A 389 -2.87 7.86 -54.72
N MET A 390 -4.18 7.67 -54.82
CA MET A 390 -5.13 8.18 -53.83
C MET A 390 -4.94 7.53 -52.47
N ILE A 391 -4.87 6.20 -52.41
CA ILE A 391 -4.66 5.45 -51.16
C ILE A 391 -3.32 5.83 -50.54
N ALA A 392 -2.25 5.93 -51.34
CA ALA A 392 -0.93 6.31 -50.87
C ALA A 392 -0.91 7.71 -50.25
N ARG A 393 -1.57 8.69 -50.87
CA ARG A 393 -1.67 10.06 -50.37
C ARG A 393 -2.37 10.14 -49.01
N GLU A 394 -3.53 9.49 -48.88
CA GLU A 394 -4.29 9.49 -47.61
C GLU A 394 -3.53 8.74 -46.51
N THR A 395 -2.86 7.64 -46.87
CA THR A 395 -2.00 6.89 -45.94
C THR A 395 -0.81 7.73 -45.49
N GLU A 396 -0.15 8.45 -46.39
CA GLU A 396 0.95 9.37 -46.07
C GLU A 396 0.51 10.48 -45.11
N GLN A 397 -0.68 11.03 -45.33
CA GLN A 397 -1.26 12.01 -44.42
C GLN A 397 -1.47 11.41 -43.02
N LEU A 398 -2.02 10.21 -42.91
CA LEU A 398 -2.20 9.53 -41.62
C LEU A 398 -0.86 9.26 -40.91
N VAL A 399 0.13 8.74 -41.63
CA VAL A 399 1.49 8.50 -41.08
C VAL A 399 2.12 9.80 -40.60
N LYS A 400 1.96 10.88 -41.36
CA LYS A 400 2.47 12.21 -41.00
C LYS A 400 1.80 12.78 -39.75
N GLU A 401 0.49 12.65 -39.61
CA GLU A 401 -0.23 13.15 -38.43
C GLU A 401 0.14 12.36 -37.18
N LEU A 402 0.18 11.02 -37.25
CA LEU A 402 0.56 10.17 -36.11
C LEU A 402 2.05 10.28 -35.78
N GLY A 403 2.92 10.42 -36.77
CA GLY A 403 4.36 10.59 -36.59
C GLY A 403 4.78 11.87 -35.86
N ARG A 404 3.86 12.83 -35.62
CA ARG A 404 4.11 13.98 -34.75
C ARG A 404 4.17 13.59 -33.27
N PHE A 405 3.53 12.48 -32.90
CA PHE A 405 3.38 12.02 -31.53
C PHE A 405 3.98 10.63 -31.30
N LEU A 406 4.29 9.89 -32.36
CA LEU A 406 4.80 8.53 -32.28
C LEU A 406 6.18 8.41 -32.97
N PRO A 407 7.13 7.69 -32.36
CA PRO A 407 8.38 7.35 -33.04
C PRO A 407 8.09 6.33 -34.15
N LEU A 408 8.17 6.77 -35.41
CA LEU A 408 7.91 5.91 -36.58
C LEU A 408 9.15 5.69 -37.44
N ASN A 409 10.35 5.81 -36.87
CA ASN A 409 11.60 5.60 -37.61
C ASN A 409 11.79 4.14 -38.00
N ARG A 410 11.12 3.21 -37.30
CA ARG A 410 11.12 1.78 -37.62
C ARG A 410 10.10 1.35 -38.70
N LEU A 411 9.41 2.28 -39.36
CA LEU A 411 8.51 1.94 -40.47
C LEU A 411 9.30 1.58 -41.74
N ASP A 412 9.29 0.31 -42.16
CA ASP A 412 9.86 -0.15 -43.44
C ASP A 412 8.93 0.21 -44.61
N GLY A 413 7.65 -0.06 -44.45
CA GLY A 413 6.65 0.19 -45.48
C GLY A 413 5.26 -0.36 -45.17
N ILE A 414 4.34 -0.08 -46.08
CA ILE A 414 2.92 -0.46 -46.00
C ILE A 414 2.56 -1.17 -47.29
N THR A 415 1.96 -2.36 -47.20
CA THR A 415 1.56 -3.19 -48.34
C THR A 415 0.07 -3.46 -48.30
N PHE A 416 -0.66 -3.04 -49.34
CA PHE A 416 -2.05 -3.42 -49.58
C PHE A 416 -2.08 -4.57 -50.59
N ALA A 417 -2.76 -5.67 -50.26
CA ALA A 417 -2.79 -6.87 -51.10
C ALA A 417 -4.21 -7.36 -51.35
N ALA A 418 -4.49 -7.80 -52.59
CA ALA A 418 -5.74 -8.47 -52.93
C ALA A 418 -5.83 -9.87 -52.30
N ASP A 419 -4.69 -10.55 -52.19
CA ASP A 419 -4.53 -11.80 -51.43
C ASP A 419 -3.63 -11.53 -50.21
N TYR A 420 -4.25 -11.11 -49.11
CA TYR A 420 -3.56 -10.80 -47.86
C TYR A 420 -2.78 -12.00 -47.29
N PRO A 421 -3.36 -13.21 -47.17
CA PRO A 421 -2.62 -14.39 -46.72
C PRO A 421 -1.39 -14.71 -47.57
N GLU A 422 -1.50 -14.63 -48.90
CA GLU A 422 -0.35 -14.88 -49.78
C GLU A 422 0.73 -13.80 -49.63
N ALA A 423 0.33 -12.53 -49.49
CA ALA A 423 1.25 -11.42 -49.28
C ALA A 423 2.06 -11.56 -47.98
N LEU A 424 1.44 -12.07 -46.90
CA LEU A 424 2.13 -12.40 -45.67
C LEU A 424 3.18 -13.50 -45.88
N GLN A 425 2.86 -14.57 -46.61
CA GLN A 425 3.78 -15.68 -46.82
C GLN A 425 4.99 -15.33 -47.70
N LYS A 426 4.81 -14.40 -48.64
CA LYS A 426 5.84 -13.99 -49.60
C LYS A 426 6.68 -12.80 -49.15
N ILE A 427 6.41 -12.25 -47.96
CA ILE A 427 7.15 -11.08 -47.48
C ILE A 427 8.63 -11.39 -47.26
N ASP A 428 9.49 -10.48 -47.71
CA ASP A 428 10.92 -10.56 -47.41
C ASP A 428 11.20 -10.08 -45.98
N ARG A 429 11.50 -11.05 -45.12
CA ARG A 429 11.84 -10.84 -43.70
C ARG A 429 13.24 -10.25 -43.49
N GLY A 430 14.10 -10.24 -44.51
CA GLY A 430 15.45 -9.68 -44.44
C GLY A 430 16.46 -10.47 -43.59
N LYS A 431 16.05 -11.61 -43.02
CA LYS A 431 16.90 -12.53 -42.26
C LYS A 431 16.49 -13.98 -42.55
N PRO A 432 17.41 -14.86 -42.98
CA PRO A 432 17.12 -16.28 -43.20
C PRO A 432 16.68 -16.98 -41.92
N GLY A 433 15.81 -17.99 -42.03
CA GLY A 433 15.38 -18.84 -40.91
C GLY A 433 14.23 -18.29 -40.06
N LEU A 434 13.74 -17.07 -40.32
CA LEU A 434 12.53 -16.55 -39.68
C LEU A 434 11.28 -17.24 -40.25
N LYS A 435 10.39 -17.71 -39.36
CA LYS A 435 9.09 -18.29 -39.76
C LYS A 435 8.24 -17.22 -40.46
N GLN A 436 7.64 -17.58 -41.61
CA GLN A 436 6.77 -16.66 -42.33
C GLN A 436 5.47 -16.40 -41.54
N PRO A 437 4.97 -15.15 -41.54
CA PRO A 437 3.74 -14.82 -40.84
C PRO A 437 2.54 -15.46 -41.53
N THR A 438 1.51 -15.74 -40.75
CA THR A 438 0.24 -16.29 -41.21
C THR A 438 -0.90 -15.41 -40.69
N THR A 439 -2.00 -15.35 -41.42
CA THR A 439 -3.22 -14.71 -40.91
C THR A 439 -3.77 -15.48 -39.71
N ILE A 440 -4.57 -14.81 -38.89
CA ILE A 440 -5.36 -15.45 -37.84
C ILE A 440 -6.29 -16.52 -38.43
N ASP A 441 -6.56 -17.56 -37.64
CA ASP A 441 -7.51 -18.61 -37.98
C ASP A 441 -8.91 -18.02 -38.22
N ARG A 442 -9.58 -18.49 -39.29
CA ARG A 442 -10.93 -18.03 -39.66
C ARG A 442 -11.98 -18.39 -38.61
N ASP A 443 -11.73 -19.44 -37.82
CA ASP A 443 -12.60 -19.84 -36.72
C ASP A 443 -12.49 -18.89 -35.51
N VAL A 444 -11.51 -18.00 -35.51
CA VAL A 444 -11.26 -16.99 -34.46
C VAL A 444 -11.66 -15.60 -34.93
N GLY A 445 -11.43 -15.28 -36.21
CA GLY A 445 -11.80 -14.00 -36.80
C GLY A 445 -11.23 -13.82 -38.21
N ILE A 446 -11.46 -12.65 -38.78
CA ILE A 446 -10.91 -12.28 -40.10
C ILE A 446 -9.73 -11.34 -39.90
N GLY A 447 -8.54 -11.77 -40.34
CA GLY A 447 -7.35 -10.94 -40.33
C GLY A 447 -7.36 -9.94 -41.48
N PHE A 448 -7.33 -8.64 -41.16
CA PHE A 448 -7.30 -7.57 -42.17
C PHE A 448 -5.94 -6.87 -42.28
N GLY A 449 -5.06 -7.01 -41.29
CA GLY A 449 -3.72 -6.48 -41.35
C GLY A 449 -2.85 -6.84 -40.15
N GLN A 450 -1.54 -6.79 -40.35
CA GLN A 450 -0.55 -7.17 -39.36
C GLN A 450 0.72 -6.33 -39.52
N ASN A 451 1.37 -6.02 -38.39
CA ASN A 451 2.76 -5.54 -38.38
C ASN A 451 3.71 -6.74 -38.41
N VAL A 452 4.54 -6.83 -39.44
CA VAL A 452 5.53 -7.89 -39.63
C VAL A 452 6.92 -7.31 -39.37
N LEU A 453 7.63 -7.88 -38.40
CA LEU A 453 9.02 -7.51 -38.13
C LEU A 453 9.94 -7.97 -39.27
N VAL A 454 10.70 -7.06 -39.86
CA VAL A 454 11.67 -7.31 -40.94
C VAL A 454 13.04 -6.73 -40.57
N VAL A 455 14.11 -7.24 -41.17
CA VAL A 455 15.46 -6.72 -40.96
C VAL A 455 15.92 -5.94 -42.19
N ARG A 456 16.39 -4.70 -41.99
CA ARG A 456 16.98 -3.85 -43.04
C ARG A 456 18.23 -3.20 -42.49
N ASP A 457 19.36 -3.36 -43.17
CA ASP A 457 20.65 -2.82 -42.74
C ASP A 457 20.97 -3.15 -41.27
N GLU A 458 20.75 -4.41 -40.87
CA GLU A 458 20.93 -4.94 -39.51
C GLU A 458 19.99 -4.35 -38.43
N VAL A 459 19.06 -3.48 -38.82
CA VAL A 459 18.07 -2.86 -37.93
C VAL A 459 16.74 -3.59 -38.05
N VAL A 460 16.10 -3.86 -36.90
CA VAL A 460 14.74 -4.43 -36.84
C VAL A 460 13.72 -3.33 -37.14
N MET A 461 12.87 -3.56 -38.14
CA MET A 461 11.85 -2.64 -38.65
C MET A 461 10.48 -3.31 -38.64
N GLY A 462 9.41 -2.53 -38.71
CA GLY A 462 8.04 -3.01 -38.90
C GLY A 462 7.54 -2.73 -40.32
N ARG A 463 7.05 -3.77 -41.01
CA ARG A 463 6.32 -3.64 -42.28
C ARG A 463 4.85 -3.95 -42.05
N ILE A 464 3.99 -2.99 -42.37
CA ILE A 464 2.55 -3.17 -42.29
C ILE A 464 2.08 -3.90 -43.55
N VAL A 465 1.39 -5.02 -43.39
CA VAL A 465 0.76 -5.76 -44.50
C VAL A 465 -0.73 -5.81 -44.23
N THR A 466 -1.54 -5.46 -45.22
CA THR A 466 -2.99 -5.41 -45.08
C THR A 466 -3.72 -6.01 -46.27
N ASP A 467 -4.95 -6.42 -46.01
CA ASP A 467 -5.94 -6.63 -47.05
C ASP A 467 -6.28 -5.31 -47.77
N SER A 468 -6.56 -5.41 -49.06
CA SER A 468 -6.88 -4.27 -49.92
C SER A 468 -8.16 -3.53 -49.52
N SER A 469 -9.08 -4.18 -48.81
CA SER A 469 -10.30 -3.56 -48.29
C SER A 469 -9.99 -2.36 -47.38
N ILE A 470 -8.89 -2.38 -46.62
CA ILE A 470 -8.47 -1.23 -45.81
C ILE A 470 -8.14 -0.04 -46.71
N GLY A 471 -7.32 -0.25 -47.74
CA GLY A 471 -6.94 0.80 -48.68
C GLY A 471 -8.16 1.40 -49.38
N ASN A 472 -9.08 0.54 -49.85
CA ASN A 472 -10.32 0.98 -50.46
C ASN A 472 -11.24 1.75 -49.49
N ALA A 473 -11.25 1.36 -48.22
CA ALA A 473 -12.05 2.01 -47.19
C ALA A 473 -11.51 3.41 -46.81
N ILE A 474 -10.19 3.63 -46.83
CA ILE A 474 -9.56 4.95 -46.58
C ILE A 474 -10.08 6.01 -47.56
N ILE A 475 -10.24 5.65 -48.84
CA ILE A 475 -10.70 6.56 -49.90
C ILE A 475 -12.22 6.50 -50.14
N SER A 476 -12.95 5.78 -49.27
CA SER A 476 -14.39 5.59 -49.42
C SER A 476 -15.17 6.88 -49.20
N LYS A 477 -16.35 6.97 -49.81
CA LYS A 477 -17.33 8.03 -49.51
C LYS A 477 -18.17 7.70 -48.28
N ASN A 478 -18.10 6.46 -47.79
CA ASN A 478 -18.79 6.05 -46.58
C ASN A 478 -17.92 6.37 -45.37
N GLU A 479 -18.35 7.35 -44.57
CA GLU A 479 -17.66 7.79 -43.36
C GLU A 479 -17.36 6.64 -42.39
N GLN A 480 -18.28 5.68 -42.24
CA GLN A 480 -18.08 4.53 -41.37
C GLN A 480 -16.92 3.65 -41.83
N GLN A 481 -16.78 3.45 -43.15
CA GLN A 481 -15.65 2.69 -43.71
C GLN A 481 -14.33 3.44 -43.54
N VAL A 482 -14.34 4.75 -43.72
CA VAL A 482 -13.16 5.60 -43.48
C VAL A 482 -12.73 5.54 -42.02
N LEU A 483 -13.67 5.70 -41.08
CA LEU A 483 -13.41 5.63 -39.64
C LEU A 483 -12.87 4.26 -39.20
N TRP A 484 -13.44 3.18 -39.75
CA TRP A 484 -12.93 1.82 -39.52
C TRP A 484 -11.47 1.69 -40.00
N ALA A 485 -11.18 2.11 -41.23
CA ALA A 485 -9.84 2.00 -41.81
C ALA A 485 -8.81 2.86 -41.09
N ILE A 486 -9.16 4.10 -40.73
CA ILE A 486 -8.30 4.98 -39.90
C ILE A 486 -8.01 4.31 -38.56
N GLY A 487 -9.02 3.76 -37.91
CA GLY A 487 -8.86 3.08 -36.62
C GLY A 487 -7.86 1.91 -36.70
N LEU A 488 -7.98 1.06 -37.71
CA LEU A 488 -7.11 -0.11 -37.90
C LEU A 488 -5.69 0.28 -38.31
N MET A 489 -5.54 1.22 -39.24
CA MET A 489 -4.23 1.73 -39.66
C MET A 489 -3.50 2.43 -38.52
N SER A 490 -4.20 3.21 -37.70
CA SER A 490 -3.60 3.89 -36.55
C SER A 490 -3.04 2.89 -35.55
N LYS A 491 -3.80 1.82 -35.23
CA LYS A 491 -3.34 0.72 -34.39
C LYS A 491 -2.07 0.07 -34.95
N LEU A 492 -2.04 -0.22 -36.25
CA LEU A 492 -0.88 -0.83 -36.90
C LEU A 492 0.36 0.09 -36.85
N LEU A 493 0.18 1.40 -36.98
CA LEU A 493 1.27 2.38 -36.83
C LEU A 493 1.74 2.51 -35.38
N VAL A 494 0.84 2.46 -34.39
CA VAL A 494 1.25 2.39 -32.98
C VAL A 494 2.10 1.16 -32.72
N ASN A 495 1.79 0.00 -33.29
CA ASN A 495 2.62 -1.20 -33.14
C ASN A 495 4.03 -1.03 -33.75
N VAL A 496 4.18 -0.24 -34.82
CA VAL A 496 5.51 0.12 -35.35
C VAL A 496 6.26 0.99 -34.34
N ALA A 497 5.56 1.94 -33.71
CA ALA A 497 6.15 2.76 -32.65
C ALA A 497 6.57 1.95 -31.42
N LEU A 498 5.75 0.99 -31.01
CA LEU A 498 6.09 0.06 -29.93
C LEU A 498 7.33 -0.77 -30.26
N THR A 499 7.49 -1.18 -31.51
CA THR A 499 8.71 -1.87 -31.97
C THR A 499 9.95 -1.02 -31.70
N GLU A 500 9.91 0.28 -32.01
CA GLU A 500 11.00 1.21 -31.72
C GLU A 500 11.24 1.38 -30.22
N MET A 501 10.18 1.59 -29.44
CA MET A 501 10.28 1.77 -27.99
C MET A 501 10.86 0.53 -27.29
N ILE A 502 10.44 -0.67 -27.70
CA ILE A 502 10.95 -1.93 -27.16
C ILE A 502 12.43 -2.11 -27.51
N ASP A 503 12.83 -1.86 -28.76
CA ASP A 503 14.22 -2.00 -29.18
C ASP A 503 15.16 -0.98 -28.50
N VAL A 504 14.66 0.24 -28.25
CA VAL A 504 15.43 1.27 -27.51
C VAL A 504 15.59 0.89 -26.04
N ALA A 505 14.52 0.43 -25.40
CA ALA A 505 14.53 0.03 -23.99
C ALA A 505 15.35 -1.25 -23.76
N LEU A 506 15.18 -2.25 -24.63
CA LEU A 506 15.75 -3.59 -24.51
C LEU A 506 16.61 -3.91 -25.75
N GLN A 507 17.75 -3.20 -25.86
CA GLN A 507 18.63 -3.27 -27.02
C GLN A 507 19.02 -4.70 -27.40
N GLY A 508 18.74 -5.06 -28.66
CA GLY A 508 19.16 -6.33 -29.24
C GLY A 508 18.29 -7.53 -28.86
N LEU A 509 17.13 -7.33 -28.21
CA LEU A 509 16.23 -8.41 -27.81
C LEU A 509 15.30 -8.89 -28.93
N LEU A 510 14.85 -7.98 -29.80
CA LEU A 510 13.90 -8.31 -30.86
C LEU A 510 14.48 -9.33 -31.85
N LEU A 511 13.65 -10.29 -32.26
CA LEU A 511 14.02 -11.40 -33.17
C LEU A 511 15.17 -12.30 -32.66
N GLN A 512 15.44 -12.29 -31.35
CA GLN A 512 16.31 -13.25 -30.68
C GLN A 512 15.49 -14.40 -30.05
N PRO A 513 16.13 -15.53 -29.72
CA PRO A 513 15.50 -16.55 -28.87
C PRO A 513 15.04 -15.94 -27.54
N ILE A 514 13.93 -16.46 -27.01
CA ILE A 514 13.40 -16.06 -25.71
C ILE A 514 14.50 -16.25 -24.64
N PRO A 515 14.93 -15.19 -23.93
CA PRO A 515 15.87 -15.33 -22.83
C PRO A 515 15.30 -16.27 -21.78
N ASP A 516 16.15 -17.15 -21.24
CA ASP A 516 15.72 -18.10 -20.20
C ASP A 516 14.45 -18.88 -20.61
N HIS A 517 14.47 -19.43 -21.83
CA HIS A 517 13.34 -20.16 -22.43
C HIS A 517 12.75 -21.23 -21.50
N GLU A 518 13.59 -21.86 -20.67
CA GLU A 518 13.15 -22.86 -19.71
C GLU A 518 12.27 -22.27 -18.59
N ASN A 519 12.47 -21.02 -18.19
CA ASN A 519 11.61 -20.33 -17.21
C ASN A 519 10.48 -19.53 -17.89
N ASN A 520 10.61 -19.25 -19.19
CA ASN A 520 9.66 -18.47 -19.98
C ASN A 520 8.85 -19.31 -20.96
N THR A 521 8.60 -20.58 -20.63
CA THR A 521 7.93 -21.56 -21.51
C THR A 521 6.54 -21.12 -21.97
N PHE A 522 5.84 -20.33 -21.16
CA PHE A 522 4.51 -19.80 -21.49
C PHE A 522 4.53 -18.48 -22.27
N TYR A 523 5.69 -17.84 -22.45
CA TYR A 523 5.78 -16.50 -23.03
C TYR A 523 5.13 -16.41 -24.42
N THR A 524 5.29 -17.43 -25.26
CA THR A 524 4.70 -17.43 -26.62
C THR A 524 3.17 -17.33 -26.62
N THR A 525 2.52 -17.67 -25.51
CA THR A 525 1.07 -17.56 -25.33
C THR A 525 0.64 -16.15 -24.93
N VAL A 526 1.48 -15.39 -24.23
CA VAL A 526 1.23 -13.97 -23.86
C VAL A 526 1.89 -12.97 -24.81
N ASP A 527 2.67 -13.43 -25.78
CA ASP A 527 3.29 -12.57 -26.78
C ASP A 527 2.24 -11.72 -27.53
N GLY A 528 2.44 -10.41 -27.51
CA GLY A 528 1.55 -9.43 -28.14
C GLY A 528 0.43 -8.88 -27.25
N VAL A 529 0.19 -9.41 -26.03
CA VAL A 529 -0.93 -8.94 -25.20
C VAL A 529 -0.72 -7.52 -24.67
N ALA A 530 0.51 -7.17 -24.33
CA ALA A 530 0.84 -5.83 -23.85
C ALA A 530 0.72 -4.80 -24.99
N GLU A 531 1.21 -5.15 -26.17
CA GLU A 531 1.09 -4.34 -27.38
C GLU A 531 -0.38 -4.15 -27.78
N GLU A 532 -1.22 -5.18 -27.65
CA GLU A 532 -2.65 -5.07 -27.89
C GLU A 532 -3.31 -4.09 -26.93
N TYR A 533 -3.02 -4.18 -25.63
CA TYR A 533 -3.52 -3.23 -24.62
C TYR A 533 -3.09 -1.80 -24.94
N ILE A 534 -1.78 -1.58 -25.16
CA ILE A 534 -1.24 -0.23 -25.37
C ILE A 534 -1.77 0.37 -26.68
N SER A 535 -1.77 -0.39 -27.77
CA SER A 535 -2.20 0.12 -29.07
C SER A 535 -3.68 0.46 -29.11
N THR A 536 -4.54 -0.35 -28.49
CA THR A 536 -5.96 -0.05 -28.36
C THR A 536 -6.23 1.12 -27.40
N TYR A 537 -5.46 1.24 -26.31
CA TYR A 537 -5.52 2.40 -25.41
C TYR A 537 -5.18 3.72 -26.13
N MET A 538 -4.07 3.75 -26.87
CA MET A 538 -3.62 4.95 -27.57
C MET A 538 -4.53 5.35 -28.73
N CYS A 539 -5.22 4.38 -29.35
CA CYS A 539 -6.11 4.60 -30.49
C CYS A 539 -7.60 4.59 -30.13
N ALA A 540 -7.95 4.61 -28.84
CA ALA A 540 -9.32 4.41 -28.37
C ALA A 540 -10.32 5.41 -28.97
N THR A 541 -9.91 6.66 -29.17
CA THR A 541 -10.70 7.76 -29.73
C THR A 541 -10.65 7.86 -31.26
N LEU A 542 -9.84 7.04 -31.94
CA LEU A 542 -9.68 7.07 -33.38
C LEU A 542 -10.67 6.13 -34.07
N GLY A 543 -11.45 6.63 -35.02
CA GLY A 543 -12.49 5.85 -35.70
C GLY A 543 -13.83 5.84 -34.95
N ASN A 544 -14.66 4.82 -35.15
CA ASN A 544 -15.94 4.67 -34.45
C ASN A 544 -15.74 3.95 -33.10
N SER A 545 -15.53 4.72 -32.03
CA SER A 545 -15.22 4.19 -30.69
C SER A 545 -16.33 3.34 -30.07
N ASN A 546 -17.60 3.62 -30.37
CA ASN A 546 -18.72 2.87 -29.80
C ASN A 546 -18.81 1.47 -30.40
N GLU A 547 -18.79 1.38 -31.74
CA GLU A 547 -18.81 0.10 -32.45
C GLU A 547 -17.62 -0.79 -32.07
N LYS A 548 -16.42 -0.21 -31.99
CA LYS A 548 -15.23 -0.92 -31.49
C LYS A 548 -15.40 -1.46 -30.08
N THR A 549 -16.10 -0.73 -29.20
CA THR A 549 -16.33 -1.20 -27.83
C THR A 549 -17.20 -2.46 -27.84
N ASP A 550 -18.25 -2.46 -28.65
CA ASP A 550 -19.16 -3.60 -28.77
C ASP A 550 -18.46 -4.80 -29.46
N ASP A 551 -17.67 -4.56 -30.51
CA ASP A 551 -16.85 -5.58 -31.16
C ASP A 551 -15.86 -6.23 -30.18
N HIS A 552 -15.15 -5.44 -29.37
CA HIS A 552 -14.22 -5.96 -28.37
C HIS A 552 -14.92 -6.79 -27.29
N ARG A 553 -16.13 -6.38 -26.86
CA ARG A 553 -16.94 -7.15 -25.91
C ARG A 553 -17.40 -8.47 -26.51
N GLN A 554 -17.83 -8.46 -27.76
CA GLN A 554 -18.24 -9.66 -28.47
C GLN A 554 -17.08 -10.65 -28.62
N LEU A 555 -15.93 -10.19 -29.11
CA LEU A 555 -14.73 -11.02 -29.29
C LEU A 555 -14.28 -11.69 -27.98
N LEU A 556 -14.26 -10.94 -26.87
CA LEU A 556 -13.92 -11.53 -25.57
C LEU A 556 -14.98 -12.54 -25.10
N THR A 557 -16.27 -12.25 -25.32
CA THR A 557 -17.36 -13.16 -24.97
C THR A 557 -17.24 -14.49 -25.71
N GLU A 558 -17.05 -14.43 -27.03
CA GLU A 558 -16.86 -15.61 -27.89
C GLU A 558 -15.60 -16.39 -27.50
N ALA A 559 -14.50 -15.70 -27.19
CA ALA A 559 -13.26 -16.34 -26.74
C ALA A 559 -13.42 -17.07 -25.40
N LEU A 560 -14.14 -16.49 -24.44
CA LEU A 560 -14.41 -17.13 -23.14
C LEU A 560 -15.26 -18.40 -23.29
N ILE A 561 -16.31 -18.33 -24.12
CA ILE A 561 -17.19 -19.47 -24.42
C ILE A 561 -16.38 -20.56 -25.14
N GLY A 562 -15.72 -20.19 -26.23
CA GLY A 562 -14.94 -21.11 -27.06
C GLY A 562 -13.78 -21.75 -26.30
N MET A 563 -13.12 -21.02 -25.41
CA MET A 563 -12.09 -21.58 -24.52
C MET A 563 -12.67 -22.68 -23.64
N ARG A 564 -13.78 -22.41 -22.94
CA ARG A 564 -14.39 -23.41 -22.06
C ARG A 564 -14.82 -24.65 -22.83
N GLU A 565 -15.57 -24.48 -23.92
CA GLU A 565 -16.14 -25.61 -24.67
C GLU A 565 -15.06 -26.46 -25.35
N THR A 566 -14.11 -25.81 -26.03
CA THR A 566 -13.06 -26.53 -26.77
C THR A 566 -12.11 -27.23 -25.80
N VAL A 567 -11.70 -26.56 -24.72
CA VAL A 567 -10.72 -27.15 -23.79
C VAL A 567 -11.34 -28.25 -22.94
N LEU A 568 -12.60 -28.13 -22.50
CA LEU A 568 -13.25 -29.25 -21.80
C LEU A 568 -13.43 -30.47 -22.71
N SER A 569 -13.71 -30.26 -23.99
CA SER A 569 -13.76 -31.34 -24.98
C SER A 569 -12.38 -32.00 -25.17
N ALA A 570 -11.31 -31.21 -25.27
CA ALA A 570 -9.94 -31.72 -25.37
C ALA A 570 -9.50 -32.46 -24.09
N ARG A 571 -9.86 -31.94 -22.91
CA ARG A 571 -9.60 -32.60 -21.62
C ARG A 571 -10.32 -33.94 -21.53
N HIS A 572 -11.53 -34.04 -22.08
CA HIS A 572 -12.25 -35.29 -22.16
C HIS A 572 -11.55 -36.30 -23.08
N ALA A 573 -11.12 -35.89 -24.28
CA ALA A 573 -10.33 -36.74 -25.19
C ALA A 573 -9.04 -37.25 -24.53
N TYR A 574 -8.33 -36.36 -23.82
CA TYR A 574 -7.13 -36.68 -23.04
C TYR A 574 -7.33 -37.83 -22.04
N ARG A 575 -8.55 -38.03 -21.51
CA ARG A 575 -8.83 -39.17 -20.60
C ARG A 575 -8.73 -40.53 -21.28
N TYR A 576 -8.81 -40.57 -22.60
CA TYR A 576 -8.74 -41.79 -23.40
C TYR A 576 -7.39 -41.99 -24.07
N ASP A 577 -6.83 -40.93 -24.68
CA ASP A 577 -5.58 -41.02 -25.42
C ASP A 577 -4.32 -40.76 -24.56
N GLY A 578 -4.45 -40.01 -23.45
CA GLY A 578 -3.33 -39.62 -22.59
C GLY A 578 -2.36 -38.61 -23.22
N ASP A 579 -2.73 -37.96 -24.33
CA ASP A 579 -1.85 -37.06 -25.09
C ASP A 579 -1.87 -35.64 -24.49
N LEU A 580 -0.90 -35.38 -23.61
CA LEU A 580 -0.77 -34.08 -22.95
C LEU A 580 -0.35 -32.97 -23.92
N ASP A 581 0.41 -33.28 -24.96
CA ASP A 581 0.93 -32.28 -25.90
C ASP A 581 -0.23 -31.69 -26.72
N ILE A 582 -1.11 -32.54 -27.24
CA ILE A 582 -2.33 -32.10 -27.96
C ILE A 582 -3.23 -31.28 -27.03
N LEU A 583 -3.41 -31.72 -25.78
CA LEU A 583 -4.23 -30.98 -24.81
C LEU A 583 -3.64 -29.59 -24.53
N LEU A 584 -2.33 -29.49 -24.33
CA LEU A 584 -1.66 -28.23 -24.06
C LEU A 584 -1.67 -27.29 -25.26
N GLU A 585 -1.46 -27.81 -26.48
CA GLU A 585 -1.54 -27.01 -27.70
C GLU A 585 -2.93 -26.34 -27.84
N ILE A 586 -4.01 -27.12 -27.68
CA ILE A 586 -5.39 -26.61 -27.75
C ILE A 586 -5.65 -25.61 -26.62
N THR A 587 -5.25 -25.96 -25.39
CA THR A 587 -5.46 -25.13 -24.20
C THR A 587 -4.79 -23.77 -24.34
N LEU A 588 -3.48 -23.76 -24.61
CA LEU A 588 -2.69 -22.53 -24.67
C LEU A 588 -3.15 -21.65 -25.84
N SER A 589 -3.56 -22.24 -26.97
CA SER A 589 -4.14 -21.50 -28.09
C SER A 589 -5.42 -20.76 -27.69
N LYS A 590 -6.35 -21.41 -26.99
CA LYS A 590 -7.60 -20.76 -26.55
C LYS A 590 -7.38 -19.74 -25.44
N ILE A 591 -6.46 -20.01 -24.51
CA ILE A 591 -6.06 -19.03 -23.48
C ILE A 591 -5.48 -17.77 -24.12
N ARG A 592 -4.63 -17.91 -25.14
CA ARG A 592 -4.07 -16.76 -25.88
C ARG A 592 -5.16 -15.84 -26.41
N HIS A 593 -6.23 -16.38 -26.96
CA HIS A 593 -7.35 -15.56 -27.46
C HIS A 593 -8.03 -14.78 -26.34
N VAL A 594 -8.32 -15.41 -25.20
CA VAL A 594 -8.93 -14.73 -24.05
C VAL A 594 -8.04 -13.60 -23.57
N LEU A 595 -6.74 -13.85 -23.38
CA LEU A 595 -5.79 -12.84 -22.92
C LEU A 595 -5.65 -11.67 -23.92
N PHE A 596 -5.58 -11.98 -25.21
CA PHE A 596 -5.43 -10.98 -26.27
C PHE A 596 -6.69 -10.10 -26.43
N PHE A 597 -7.88 -10.70 -26.51
CA PHE A 597 -9.12 -9.94 -26.65
C PHE A 597 -9.48 -9.19 -25.36
N ALA A 598 -9.16 -9.73 -24.19
CA ALA A 598 -9.27 -9.00 -22.93
C ALA A 598 -8.35 -7.79 -22.90
N ALA A 599 -7.09 -7.92 -23.31
CA ALA A 599 -6.17 -6.80 -23.41
C ALA A 599 -6.69 -5.70 -24.34
N GLY A 600 -7.21 -6.07 -25.52
CA GLY A 600 -7.79 -5.11 -26.47
C GLY A 600 -9.02 -4.37 -25.93
N LEU A 601 -9.96 -5.10 -25.29
CA LEU A 601 -11.12 -4.49 -24.64
C LEU A 601 -10.71 -3.54 -23.52
N LEU A 602 -9.80 -3.98 -22.64
CA LEU A 602 -9.35 -3.23 -21.49
C LEU A 602 -8.57 -1.98 -21.90
N GLY A 603 -7.74 -2.08 -22.94
CA GLY A 603 -7.00 -0.95 -23.51
C GLY A 603 -7.95 0.08 -24.12
N HIS A 604 -8.81 -0.34 -25.04
CA HIS A 604 -9.81 0.53 -25.68
C HIS A 604 -10.71 1.25 -24.67
N THR A 605 -11.30 0.51 -23.73
CA THR A 605 -12.20 1.09 -22.73
C THR A 605 -11.46 1.94 -21.70
N GLY A 606 -10.23 1.58 -21.36
CA GLY A 606 -9.33 2.40 -20.55
C GLY A 606 -8.99 3.73 -21.19
N GLY A 607 -8.72 3.75 -22.50
CA GLY A 607 -8.44 4.98 -23.26
C GLY A 607 -9.66 5.89 -23.42
N LEU A 608 -10.87 5.32 -23.42
CA LEU A 608 -12.13 6.09 -23.41
C LEU A 608 -12.59 6.52 -22.01
N GLY A 609 -12.06 5.90 -20.95
CA GLY A 609 -12.54 6.10 -19.59
C GLY A 609 -13.94 5.53 -19.34
N VAL A 610 -14.31 4.44 -20.05
CA VAL A 610 -15.60 3.76 -19.91
C VAL A 610 -15.46 2.38 -19.29
N GLU A 611 -16.57 1.82 -18.80
CA GLU A 611 -16.56 0.46 -18.22
C GLU A 611 -16.42 -0.62 -19.31
N ALA A 612 -15.49 -1.54 -19.08
CA ALA A 612 -15.26 -2.68 -19.97
C ALA A 612 -16.42 -3.67 -19.99
N VAL A 613 -16.97 -3.96 -18.81
CA VAL A 613 -18.02 -4.97 -18.60
C VAL A 613 -19.27 -4.29 -18.05
N PRO A 614 -20.27 -3.98 -18.91
CA PRO A 614 -21.54 -3.47 -18.45
C PRO A 614 -22.27 -4.48 -17.56
N PRO A 615 -23.00 -4.04 -16.52
CA PRO A 615 -23.78 -4.94 -15.69
C PRO A 615 -24.90 -5.60 -16.51
N ARG A 616 -25.17 -6.89 -16.24
CA ARG A 616 -26.16 -7.75 -16.92
C ARG A 616 -25.92 -7.89 -18.42
N SER A 617 -24.66 -7.81 -18.85
CA SER A 617 -24.26 -8.07 -20.23
C SER A 617 -23.90 -9.54 -20.45
N GLU A 618 -23.94 -9.99 -21.71
CA GLU A 618 -23.49 -11.33 -22.09
C GLU A 618 -22.02 -11.58 -21.70
N LEU A 619 -21.19 -10.53 -21.76
CA LEU A 619 -19.80 -10.59 -21.32
C LEU A 619 -19.69 -10.84 -19.80
N GLU A 620 -20.51 -10.17 -18.99
CA GLU A 620 -20.54 -10.42 -17.54
C GLU A 620 -20.93 -11.87 -17.25
N ASP A 621 -21.97 -12.37 -17.93
CA ASP A 621 -22.43 -13.76 -17.79
C ASP A 621 -21.34 -14.76 -18.19
N ALA A 622 -20.61 -14.51 -19.27
CA ALA A 622 -19.49 -15.34 -19.71
C ALA A 622 -18.35 -15.35 -18.68
N LEU A 623 -17.99 -14.19 -18.13
CA LEU A 623 -16.96 -14.05 -17.08
C LEU A 623 -17.37 -14.76 -15.77
N VAL A 624 -18.64 -14.67 -15.38
CA VAL A 624 -19.18 -15.39 -14.21
C VAL A 624 -19.13 -16.89 -14.44
N LYS A 625 -19.65 -17.37 -15.58
CA LYS A 625 -19.66 -18.79 -15.91
C LYS A 625 -18.25 -19.38 -15.91
N THR A 626 -17.28 -18.66 -16.43
CA THR A 626 -15.86 -19.09 -16.50
C THR A 626 -15.06 -18.85 -15.22
N GLY A 627 -15.63 -18.21 -14.19
CA GLY A 627 -14.91 -17.92 -12.94
C GLY A 627 -13.77 -16.89 -13.10
N LEU A 628 -13.89 -16.01 -14.10
CA LEU A 628 -12.87 -15.01 -14.47
C LEU A 628 -13.33 -13.56 -14.21
N LYS A 629 -14.51 -13.36 -13.63
CA LYS A 629 -15.03 -12.02 -13.29
C LYS A 629 -14.08 -11.21 -12.38
N LEU A 630 -13.53 -11.84 -11.34
CA LEU A 630 -12.61 -11.19 -10.40
C LEU A 630 -11.17 -11.14 -10.91
N TRP A 631 -10.84 -11.97 -11.89
CA TRP A 631 -9.52 -11.98 -12.55
C TRP A 631 -9.35 -10.78 -13.49
N LEU A 632 -10.38 -10.40 -14.25
CA LEU A 632 -10.27 -9.37 -15.29
C LEU A 632 -9.77 -8.01 -14.76
N PRO A 633 -10.22 -7.50 -13.59
CA PRO A 633 -9.66 -6.28 -13.00
C PRO A 633 -8.18 -6.39 -12.61
N ILE A 634 -7.72 -7.55 -12.14
CA ILE A 634 -6.29 -7.77 -11.83
C ILE A 634 -5.47 -7.74 -13.11
N TYR A 635 -5.94 -8.41 -14.16
CA TYR A 635 -5.27 -8.39 -15.45
C TYR A 635 -5.17 -6.97 -16.02
N LYS A 636 -6.25 -6.17 -15.88
CA LYS A 636 -6.23 -4.75 -16.22
C LYS A 636 -5.17 -3.98 -15.44
N GLU A 637 -5.08 -4.19 -14.12
CA GLU A 637 -4.10 -3.51 -13.27
C GLU A 637 -2.66 -3.85 -13.69
N ASP A 638 -2.38 -5.12 -13.99
CA ASP A 638 -1.06 -5.57 -14.41
C ASP A 638 -0.65 -5.01 -15.79
N LEU A 639 -1.59 -4.95 -16.74
CA LEU A 639 -1.42 -4.30 -18.04
C LEU A 639 -1.21 -2.78 -17.90
N GLU A 640 -1.96 -2.13 -17.02
CA GLU A 640 -1.86 -0.69 -16.79
C GLU A 640 -0.52 -0.32 -16.13
N LYS A 641 -0.07 -1.09 -15.13
CA LYS A 641 1.27 -0.95 -14.54
C LYS A 641 2.37 -1.07 -15.60
N PHE A 642 2.20 -1.99 -16.56
CA PHE A 642 3.14 -2.14 -17.67
C PHE A 642 3.11 -0.93 -18.63
N ARG A 643 1.91 -0.44 -18.98
CA ARG A 643 1.73 0.75 -19.83
C ARG A 643 2.31 2.02 -19.18
N LEU A 644 2.18 2.19 -17.87
CA LEU A 644 2.73 3.36 -17.17
C LEU A 644 4.28 3.43 -17.25
N ARG A 645 4.94 2.31 -17.60
CA ARG A 645 6.38 2.23 -17.86
C ARG A 645 6.73 2.30 -19.35
N LEU A 646 5.85 2.82 -20.21
CA LEU A 646 6.04 2.88 -21.66
C LEU A 646 7.44 3.40 -22.05
N GLY A 647 8.22 2.57 -22.74
CA GLY A 647 9.58 2.91 -23.19
C GLY A 647 10.66 2.96 -22.09
N ARG A 648 10.32 2.57 -20.85
CA ARG A 648 11.21 2.53 -19.67
C ARG A 648 11.25 1.12 -19.04
N TRP A 649 11.06 0.09 -19.85
CA TRP A 649 11.23 -1.29 -19.43
C TRP A 649 12.72 -1.62 -19.30
N GLU A 650 13.07 -2.34 -18.24
CA GLU A 650 14.44 -2.65 -17.85
C GLU A 650 14.82 -4.10 -18.16
N SER A 651 13.83 -4.99 -18.29
CA SER A 651 14.10 -6.40 -18.57
C SER A 651 12.98 -7.11 -19.33
N PHE A 652 13.33 -8.21 -19.99
CA PHE A 652 12.36 -9.12 -20.61
C PHE A 652 11.39 -9.76 -19.60
N ASN A 653 11.80 -9.90 -18.34
CA ASN A 653 10.95 -10.46 -17.29
C ASN A 653 9.68 -9.63 -17.06
N GLU A 654 9.68 -8.34 -17.38
CA GLU A 654 8.47 -7.51 -17.32
C GLU A 654 7.40 -7.95 -18.32
N PHE A 655 7.80 -8.51 -19.46
CA PHE A 655 6.92 -9.07 -20.49
C PHE A 655 6.49 -10.50 -20.12
N ALA A 656 7.43 -11.32 -19.63
CA ALA A 656 7.13 -12.67 -19.17
C ALA A 656 6.26 -12.71 -17.90
N ALA A 657 6.19 -11.61 -17.14
CA ALA A 657 5.38 -11.50 -15.93
C ALA A 657 3.89 -11.77 -16.17
N PHE A 658 3.38 -11.68 -17.41
CA PHE A 658 2.00 -12.04 -17.74
C PHE A 658 1.73 -13.56 -17.75
N ASN A 659 2.77 -14.40 -17.69
CA ASN A 659 2.64 -15.86 -17.66
C ASN A 659 1.74 -16.34 -16.52
N VAL A 660 1.74 -15.62 -15.40
CA VAL A 660 0.88 -15.88 -14.25
C VAL A 660 -0.62 -15.90 -14.59
N HIS A 661 -1.06 -15.13 -15.59
CA HIS A 661 -2.46 -15.14 -16.02
C HIS A 661 -2.82 -16.40 -16.81
N ILE A 662 -1.85 -17.00 -17.52
CA ILE A 662 -2.06 -18.29 -18.21
C ILE A 662 -2.38 -19.36 -17.18
N GLU A 663 -1.58 -19.44 -16.12
CA GLU A 663 -1.78 -20.40 -15.04
C GLU A 663 -3.14 -20.21 -14.37
N ARG A 664 -3.50 -18.95 -14.09
CA ARG A 664 -4.79 -18.63 -13.50
C ARG A 664 -5.96 -19.05 -14.40
N LEU A 665 -5.84 -18.93 -15.71
CA LEU A 665 -6.85 -19.40 -16.68
C LEU A 665 -6.88 -20.94 -16.74
N MET A 666 -5.71 -21.60 -16.73
CA MET A 666 -5.63 -23.07 -16.66
C MET A 666 -6.31 -23.63 -15.41
N TRP A 667 -6.20 -22.96 -14.26
CA TRP A 667 -6.87 -23.39 -13.03
C TRP A 667 -8.40 -23.42 -13.17
N GLN A 668 -9.02 -22.48 -13.91
CA GLN A 668 -10.47 -22.51 -14.18
C GLN A 668 -10.88 -23.68 -15.07
N LEU A 669 -9.93 -24.16 -15.86
CA LEU A 669 -10.10 -25.30 -16.74
C LEU A 669 -9.69 -26.60 -16.05
N GLY A 670 -9.44 -26.60 -14.73
CA GLY A 670 -9.10 -27.81 -13.97
C GLY A 670 -7.71 -28.37 -14.27
N MET A 671 -6.77 -27.51 -14.67
CA MET A 671 -5.38 -27.88 -14.95
C MET A 671 -4.44 -27.03 -14.09
N ILE A 672 -3.51 -27.68 -13.39
CA ILE A 672 -2.58 -27.01 -12.48
C ILE A 672 -1.16 -27.24 -13.00
N PRO A 673 -0.58 -26.28 -13.76
CA PRO A 673 0.77 -26.40 -14.26
C PRO A 673 1.82 -25.98 -13.21
N TRP A 674 2.96 -26.66 -13.20
CA TRP A 674 4.18 -26.19 -12.54
C TRP A 674 5.44 -26.80 -13.18
N LYS A 675 6.56 -26.10 -13.02
CA LYS A 675 7.85 -26.57 -13.51
C LYS A 675 8.49 -27.55 -12.52
N THR A 676 9.17 -28.55 -13.07
CA THR A 676 10.03 -29.52 -12.37
C THR A 676 11.38 -29.61 -13.09
N ASP A 677 12.37 -30.28 -12.49
CA ASP A 677 13.67 -30.53 -13.12
C ASP A 677 13.56 -31.35 -14.43
N GLU A 678 12.46 -32.11 -14.60
CA GLU A 678 12.18 -32.94 -15.77
C GLU A 678 11.32 -32.20 -16.84
N GLY A 679 10.95 -30.94 -16.59
CA GLY A 679 10.11 -30.14 -17.48
C GLY A 679 8.78 -29.70 -16.84
N MET A 680 7.81 -29.35 -17.67
CA MET A 680 6.49 -28.90 -17.23
C MET A 680 5.64 -30.09 -16.78
N ARG A 681 5.15 -30.05 -15.55
CA ARG A 681 4.13 -30.99 -15.05
C ARG A 681 2.78 -30.29 -14.98
N VAL A 682 1.72 -31.01 -15.34
CA VAL A 682 0.35 -30.50 -15.27
C VAL A 682 -0.51 -31.53 -14.54
N GLU A 683 -1.04 -31.15 -13.38
CA GLU A 683 -2.03 -31.97 -12.68
C GLU A 683 -3.41 -31.69 -13.25
N ILE A 684 -4.13 -32.77 -13.60
CA ILE A 684 -5.46 -32.69 -14.22
C ILE A 684 -6.43 -33.57 -13.43
N PRO A 685 -6.95 -33.08 -12.28
CA PRO A 685 -7.90 -33.82 -11.45
C PRO A 685 -9.14 -34.23 -12.26
N ILE A 686 -9.76 -35.36 -11.90
CA ILE A 686 -10.96 -35.87 -12.59
C ILE A 686 -12.07 -34.82 -12.60
N GLY A 687 -12.35 -34.20 -11.44
CA GLY A 687 -13.17 -32.98 -11.34
C GLY A 687 -14.42 -32.97 -12.23
N SER A 688 -14.50 -31.98 -13.13
CA SER A 688 -15.58 -31.77 -14.10
C SER A 688 -15.81 -32.94 -15.06
N ASP A 689 -14.83 -33.80 -15.26
CA ASP A 689 -14.87 -34.86 -16.26
C ASP A 689 -15.62 -36.09 -15.71
N ALA A 690 -15.82 -36.16 -14.39
CA ALA A 690 -16.51 -37.27 -13.73
C ALA A 690 -17.90 -37.53 -14.31
N GLU A 691 -18.70 -36.49 -14.51
CA GLU A 691 -20.07 -36.63 -15.02
C GLU A 691 -20.09 -37.15 -16.46
N VAL A 692 -19.20 -36.67 -17.32
CA VAL A 692 -19.10 -37.08 -18.73
C VAL A 692 -18.60 -38.52 -18.84
N LEU A 693 -17.57 -38.88 -18.08
CA LEU A 693 -17.05 -40.25 -18.04
C LEU A 693 -18.11 -41.25 -17.51
N MET A 694 -18.89 -40.85 -16.51
CA MET A 694 -20.00 -41.67 -16.02
C MET A 694 -21.11 -41.83 -17.07
N ALA A 695 -21.40 -40.77 -17.84
CA ALA A 695 -22.34 -40.85 -18.96
C ALA A 695 -21.84 -41.82 -20.05
N ASP A 696 -20.57 -41.75 -20.43
CA ASP A 696 -19.95 -42.66 -21.41
C ASP A 696 -19.94 -44.12 -20.93
N LEU A 697 -19.66 -44.35 -19.64
CA LEU A 697 -19.77 -45.68 -19.02
C LEU A 697 -21.21 -46.23 -19.07
N THR A 698 -22.21 -45.38 -18.83
CA THR A 698 -23.62 -45.80 -18.94
C THR A 698 -24.04 -46.04 -20.40
N ALA A 699 -23.52 -45.27 -21.36
CA ALA A 699 -23.83 -45.38 -22.78
C ALA A 699 -23.14 -46.59 -23.43
N SER A 700 -21.94 -46.96 -22.99
CA SER A 700 -21.16 -48.10 -23.50
C SER A 700 -21.67 -49.47 -23.00
N GLY A 701 -22.70 -49.51 -22.15
CA GLY A 701 -23.34 -50.75 -21.70
C GLY A 701 -22.51 -51.58 -20.70
N LEU A 702 -21.39 -51.06 -20.22
CA LEU A 702 -20.55 -51.67 -19.19
C LEU A 702 -21.15 -51.41 -17.80
N LYS A 703 -22.33 -51.98 -17.52
CA LYS A 703 -22.78 -52.16 -16.13
C LYS A 703 -21.88 -53.21 -15.47
N GLY A 704 -21.30 -52.83 -14.34
CA GLY A 704 -20.22 -53.55 -13.65
C GLY A 704 -20.37 -55.07 -13.55
N LYS A 705 -19.21 -55.72 -13.67
CA LYS A 705 -18.88 -56.90 -12.86
C LYS A 705 -17.99 -56.46 -11.72
#